data_AF-A0AAV6NHE9-F1
#
_entry.id   AF-A0AAV6NHE9-F1
#
_cell.length_a   1.000
_cell.length_b   1.000
_cell.length_c   1.000
_cell.angle_alpha   90.00
_cell.angle_beta   90.00
_cell.angle_gamma   90.00
#
_symmetry.space_group_name_H-M   'P 1'
#
loop_
_entity.id
_entity.type
_entity.pdbx_description
1 polymer ?
#
loop_
_entity_poly.entity_id
_entity_poly.type
_entity_poly.pdbx_seq_one_letter_code
_entity_poly.pdbx_strand_id
1 'polypeptide(L)'
;MASKMAILSRTQTIIRNSNLNNVCFFKPITTFTFLSQEPQLANEPADIPSTPLPPNPASGSPLYNENWRNPIPNASRTLSMIPLGFLNQSPSSRIEALSQTLDVQSLLNVFADWMASQRWEDMKQLFEFWIRSLDKNGKPNKPDVNLYNNYLRANLMVNASAGELLDLVAQMEDYAISPNTASFNLVLKAMYQAKETQAAEKLIERMLQTGEESMPDDESYDLVIGMLLSTDQIDAALKYIDLTLKSGHMLSLKVFTECVRSCVKKGRLDTLVSVIDRCKATVQNKALCPTWNLCNFIAEVATQEDNSKLAYYALEFMARWIARGENARPPVHLSVDEGIVVSALGTAGRTYSSSLLDASWAILKRSLGQKKVPNPESYLGKIYALASFGNLQRAFTTLREFEEAYRTADDGAGEEMFSPFTSLYPLVVACSKKGFETLDTVYFQLENLSRADPPYKSVSALNCVILGCANIWDLDRAYQTFEAIGSSFGLTPDIHSYNALIYAFGRLKKTFEAARVFEHLVGLGVKPNAKSYSLLVDAHIINRDPKSALSVIDNMVTAGFVPSKEMLKKARRRCMREMDYPSNDKGHTVQSGLRHQLCCIIGFHSYLENLSCANCKRGKGFCLSFRSESLRPSSFESPLMDRKHPQSEVFLEEWNGSSLSELRKTATITVSPSLSIQRSGSRFKIVGRRFFDAFVPEGFPSSVTPDYVPFQIWDSLQGLSTYIRTMLSTQALLSAIGVGEQSATVIGATFQWFLRDLTGMIGGILFTFYQGSNLDSNAKMWRLVADFMNDLGMLMDLVSPLFPSAFMLIVCLGSLSRSFTGVASGATRAALTQHFALQNNAADISAKEGSQETVATMVGMAIGMLLARITMGCPLAIWLSFLSLTLFHMYANYKAVCCLSLTSLNPQRCSIALQHFIQTGQVLSPQQVSKMEHVLPTWVSSWSLRSIKLIHTRVRLGERISSLHHSEMKELLQLAGANSNKVKYLLMERKSIICVIVRKDATANDIFQSFFHALVAAYVPDQASRHLESLSWMDKHYEDFIQKLKLSGWKTDRLLSPSVCWRANWVCSPRDEKID
;
A
#
# COMPACT_ATOMS: atom_id res chain seq x y z
N MET A 1 15.14 -18.93 1.82
CA MET A 1 15.69 -18.03 2.85
C MET A 1 15.42 -16.54 2.61
N ALA A 2 15.08 -16.05 1.40
CA ALA A 2 14.75 -14.63 1.18
C ALA A 2 13.26 -14.22 1.32
N SER A 3 12.31 -15.17 1.41
CA SER A 3 10.86 -14.86 1.31
C SER A 3 10.17 -14.51 2.64
N LYS A 4 10.81 -14.68 3.80
CA LYS A 4 10.22 -14.35 5.11
C LYS A 4 10.73 -13.04 5.72
N MET A 5 11.82 -12.47 5.20
CA MET A 5 12.26 -11.10 5.53
C MET A 5 11.55 -10.02 4.69
N ALA A 6 10.86 -10.41 3.60
CA ALA A 6 10.16 -9.48 2.72
C ALA A 6 8.81 -8.95 3.28
N ILE A 7 8.41 -9.40 4.47
CA ILE A 7 7.16 -8.95 5.13
C ILE A 7 7.37 -7.64 5.92
N LEU A 8 8.62 -7.27 6.22
CA LEU A 8 8.95 -6.03 6.94
C LEU A 8 9.30 -4.84 6.01
N SER A 9 9.60 -5.07 4.73
CA SER A 9 9.97 -3.98 3.79
C SER A 9 8.88 -3.60 2.78
N ARG A 10 7.78 -4.37 2.67
CA ARG A 10 6.74 -4.17 1.64
C ARG A 10 5.56 -3.28 2.06
N THR A 11 5.53 -2.78 3.29
CA THR A 11 4.44 -1.92 3.79
C THR A 11 4.68 -0.42 3.63
N GLN A 12 5.90 0.03 3.30
CA GLN A 12 6.18 1.47 3.09
C GLN A 12 5.86 1.98 1.68
N THR A 13 5.73 1.12 0.66
CA THR A 13 5.62 1.59 -0.74
C THR A 13 4.19 1.88 -1.20
N ILE A 14 3.15 1.60 -0.39
CA ILE A 14 1.74 1.77 -0.77
C ILE A 14 1.10 3.04 -0.17
N ILE A 15 1.76 3.76 0.75
CA ILE A 15 1.19 4.93 1.46
C ILE A 15 1.88 6.25 1.06
N ARG A 16 2.23 6.44 -0.21
CA ARG A 16 2.82 7.72 -0.68
C ARG A 16 1.97 8.54 -1.65
N ASN A 17 0.78 8.07 -2.02
CA ASN A 17 -0.11 8.82 -2.92
C ASN A 17 -1.57 8.80 -2.43
N SER A 18 -1.93 9.65 -1.48
CA SER A 18 -3.28 10.20 -1.39
C SER A 18 -3.26 11.53 -0.63
N ASN A 19 -3.96 12.51 -1.20
CA ASN A 19 -3.92 13.93 -0.85
C ASN A 19 -4.24 14.22 0.62
N LEU A 20 -3.47 15.16 1.19
CA LEU A 20 -3.79 15.89 2.41
C LEU A 20 -5.09 16.67 2.22
N ASN A 21 -6.10 16.36 3.02
CA ASN A 21 -7.10 17.26 3.62
C ASN A 21 -8.31 16.43 4.04
N ASN A 22 -8.21 15.76 5.17
CA ASN A 22 -9.30 15.57 6.13
C ASN A 22 -8.78 14.81 7.34
N VAL A 23 -9.00 15.40 8.50
CA VAL A 23 -8.78 14.80 9.82
C VAL A 23 -9.57 13.50 9.89
N CYS A 24 -8.87 12.38 9.97
CA CYS A 24 -9.46 11.09 10.28
C CYS A 24 -8.41 10.25 11.04
N PHE A 25 -8.78 9.80 12.24
CA PHE A 25 -7.98 8.88 13.06
C PHE A 25 -7.67 7.62 12.24
N PHE A 26 -6.43 7.44 11.82
CA PHE A 26 -6.00 6.22 11.12
C PHE A 26 -4.93 5.48 11.90
N LYS A 27 -5.36 4.31 12.38
CA LYS A 27 -4.62 3.29 13.11
C LYS A 27 -3.43 2.77 12.28
N PRO A 28 -2.21 2.70 12.84
CA PRO A 28 -1.15 1.88 12.27
C PRO A 28 -1.49 0.40 12.47
N ILE A 29 -1.47 -0.39 11.39
CA ILE A 29 -1.61 -1.84 11.45
C ILE A 29 -0.30 -2.42 11.98
N THR A 30 -0.17 -2.49 13.30
CA THR A 30 0.67 -3.48 13.96
C THR A 30 -0.07 -4.83 13.86
N THR A 31 0.66 -5.94 13.69
CA THR A 31 0.06 -7.30 13.69
C THR A 31 -0.38 -7.76 15.10
N PHE A 32 -0.67 -6.82 16.00
CA PHE A 32 -1.06 -7.10 17.38
C PHE A 32 -2.26 -6.22 17.71
N THR A 33 -3.29 -6.84 18.28
CA THR A 33 -4.57 -6.22 18.63
C THR A 33 -4.34 -4.94 19.42
N PHE A 34 -4.94 -3.85 18.92
CA PHE A 34 -5.03 -2.55 19.57
C PHE A 34 -5.65 -2.72 20.96
N LEU A 35 -4.84 -2.67 22.02
CA LEU A 35 -5.31 -2.50 23.38
C LEU A 35 -5.51 -1.00 23.60
N SER A 36 -6.73 -0.49 23.38
CA SER A 36 -7.12 0.77 24.00
C SER A 36 -7.29 0.51 25.50
N GLN A 37 -6.30 0.86 26.29
CA GLN A 37 -6.58 1.18 27.69
C GLN A 37 -6.98 2.65 27.73
N GLU A 38 -8.26 2.91 28.00
CA GLU A 38 -8.64 4.21 28.53
C GLU A 38 -7.82 4.47 29.81
N PRO A 39 -7.37 5.71 30.05
CA PRO A 39 -6.75 6.07 31.31
C PRO A 39 -7.74 5.78 32.45
N GLN A 40 -7.53 4.68 33.18
CA GLN A 40 -8.28 4.40 34.40
C GLN A 40 -7.88 5.42 35.46
N LEU A 41 -8.65 6.50 35.53
CA LEU A 41 -8.72 7.34 36.73
C LEU A 41 -9.23 6.46 37.88
N ALA A 42 -8.57 6.53 39.03
CA ALA A 42 -8.98 5.82 40.23
C ALA A 42 -10.42 6.22 40.63
N ASN A 43 -11.20 5.24 41.11
CA ASN A 43 -12.58 5.42 41.58
C ASN A 43 -12.69 6.55 42.62
N GLU A 44 -13.69 7.42 42.45
CA GLU A 44 -14.08 8.47 43.41
C GLU A 44 -14.65 7.89 44.70
N PRO A 45 -14.35 8.47 45.89
CA PRO A 45 -15.24 8.39 47.03
C PRO A 45 -16.35 9.45 46.95
N ALA A 46 -17.51 9.06 47.48
CA ALA A 46 -18.84 9.65 47.35
C ALA A 46 -19.03 11.16 47.67
N ASP A 47 -19.95 11.75 46.90
CA ASP A 47 -20.89 12.86 47.17
C ASP A 47 -20.49 13.98 48.14
N ILE A 48 -20.26 15.19 47.58
CA ILE A 48 -20.46 16.48 48.27
C ILE A 48 -21.19 17.45 47.32
N PRO A 49 -22.19 18.24 47.78
CA PRO A 49 -23.11 18.96 46.90
C PRO A 49 -22.48 20.17 46.19
N SER A 50 -23.00 20.43 44.99
CA SER A 50 -22.70 21.56 44.12
C SER A 50 -23.00 22.93 44.76
N THR A 51 -22.01 23.83 44.74
CA THR A 51 -22.21 25.29 44.81
C THR A 51 -21.47 25.97 43.66
N PRO A 52 -22.04 26.98 42.98
CA PRO A 52 -21.40 27.65 41.86
C PRO A 52 -20.50 28.82 42.32
N LEU A 53 -19.47 29.11 41.51
CA LEU A 53 -18.57 30.30 41.41
C LEU A 53 -17.07 29.99 41.66
N PRO A 54 -16.13 30.81 41.16
CA PRO A 54 -15.70 31.03 39.76
C PRO A 54 -14.23 30.57 39.55
N PRO A 55 -13.63 30.61 38.33
CA PRO A 55 -12.31 30.04 38.11
C PRO A 55 -11.19 30.98 38.58
N ASN A 56 -10.23 30.40 39.29
CA ASN A 56 -8.86 30.90 39.44
C ASN A 56 -7.90 29.79 38.96
N PRO A 57 -6.73 30.14 38.41
CA PRO A 57 -5.54 29.40 38.81
C PRO A 57 -4.34 30.32 39.10
N ALA A 58 -3.83 30.18 40.33
CA ALA A 58 -2.52 30.63 40.74
C ALA A 58 -1.67 29.42 41.16
N SER A 59 -0.46 29.31 40.59
CA SER A 59 0.83 28.97 41.25
C SER A 59 1.83 28.52 40.17
N GLY A 60 3.02 29.07 39.96
CA GLY A 60 3.75 30.17 40.60
C GLY A 60 5.24 30.09 40.18
N SER A 61 5.86 31.25 39.90
CA SER A 61 7.32 31.47 39.94
C SER A 61 7.57 32.99 40.09
N PRO A 62 8.61 33.43 40.83
CA PRO A 62 8.46 34.45 41.89
C PRO A 62 9.03 35.84 41.55
N LEU A 63 8.93 36.29 40.30
CA LEU A 63 9.30 37.67 39.90
C LEU A 63 8.22 38.39 39.08
N TYR A 64 6.98 37.87 39.07
CA TYR A 64 5.84 38.52 38.41
C TYR A 64 5.12 39.55 39.32
N ASN A 65 5.68 39.82 40.50
CA ASN A 65 5.04 40.59 41.56
C ASN A 65 5.57 42.03 41.67
N GLU A 66 5.91 42.69 40.57
CA GLU A 66 5.97 44.16 40.56
C GLU A 66 5.26 44.74 39.34
N ASN A 67 3.95 44.95 39.54
CA ASN A 67 3.21 46.18 39.25
C ASN A 67 3.32 46.82 37.86
N TRP A 68 2.26 46.68 37.05
CA TRP A 68 1.80 47.80 36.19
C TRP A 68 0.29 47.82 35.85
N ARG A 69 -0.57 47.00 36.45
CA ARG A 69 -2.02 47.07 36.21
C ARG A 69 -2.78 47.40 37.51
N ASN A 70 -3.12 48.69 37.61
CA ASN A 70 -4.00 49.36 38.57
C ASN A 70 -3.54 49.49 40.02
N PRO A 71 -3.31 50.72 40.50
CA PRO A 71 -3.87 51.14 41.77
C PRO A 71 -5.32 51.61 41.53
N ILE A 72 -6.30 50.90 42.09
CA ILE A 72 -7.54 51.55 42.49
C ILE A 72 -7.30 52.08 43.90
N PRO A 73 -7.37 53.40 44.13
CA PRO A 73 -7.83 53.91 45.41
C PRO A 73 -9.27 54.38 45.26
N ASN A 74 -10.13 53.74 46.05
CA ASN A 74 -11.35 54.24 46.68
C ASN A 74 -12.16 55.33 45.96
N ALA A 75 -13.43 54.99 45.74
CA ALA A 75 -14.51 55.89 45.45
C ALA A 75 -14.47 57.16 46.31
N SER A 76 -14.32 58.31 45.65
CA SER A 76 -14.95 59.56 46.08
C SER A 76 -15.81 60.04 44.92
N ARG A 77 -17.12 59.99 45.13
CA ARG A 77 -18.10 60.64 44.27
C ARG A 77 -17.86 62.15 44.34
N THR A 78 -17.27 62.72 43.31
CA THR A 78 -17.46 64.14 43.00
C THR A 78 -18.28 64.22 41.72
N LEU A 79 -19.59 64.33 41.90
CA LEU A 79 -20.50 64.87 40.90
C LEU A 79 -19.98 66.25 40.49
N SER A 80 -19.33 66.35 39.33
CA SER A 80 -19.25 67.62 38.63
C SER A 80 -20.49 67.73 37.73
N MET A 81 -21.30 68.75 37.99
CA MET A 81 -22.47 69.05 37.18
C MET A 81 -22.03 69.33 35.73
N ILE A 82 -22.39 68.43 34.82
CA ILE A 82 -22.24 68.65 33.38
C ILE A 82 -23.46 69.48 32.91
N PRO A 83 -23.28 70.64 32.25
CA PRO A 83 -24.38 71.44 31.74
C PRO A 83 -25.20 70.67 30.70
N LEU A 84 -26.53 70.83 30.72
CA LEU A 84 -27.51 70.15 29.86
C LEU A 84 -27.28 70.28 28.32
N GLY A 85 -26.35 71.13 27.87
CA GLY A 85 -25.92 71.22 26.47
C GLY A 85 -24.97 70.10 26.00
N PHE A 86 -24.36 69.34 26.92
CA PHE A 86 -23.34 68.32 26.61
C PHE A 86 -23.94 66.98 26.12
N LEU A 87 -25.22 66.74 26.41
CA LEU A 87 -25.92 65.50 26.02
C LEU A 87 -26.50 65.54 24.59
N ASN A 88 -26.54 66.71 23.95
CA ASN A 88 -27.08 66.87 22.58
C ASN A 88 -25.99 66.92 21.47
N GLN A 89 -24.76 66.60 21.82
CA GLN A 89 -23.58 66.65 20.96
C GLN A 89 -23.25 65.28 20.34
N SER A 90 -22.78 65.26 19.10
CA SER A 90 -22.33 64.04 18.41
C SER A 90 -21.16 63.38 19.16
N PRO A 91 -20.97 62.05 19.08
CA PRO A 91 -19.88 61.35 19.77
C PRO A 91 -18.51 62.00 19.57
N SER A 92 -18.19 62.41 18.34
CA SER A 92 -16.93 63.09 18.00
C SER A 92 -16.77 64.45 18.69
N SER A 93 -17.84 65.26 18.80
CA SER A 93 -17.77 66.55 19.51
C SER A 93 -17.61 66.40 21.02
N ARG A 94 -18.10 65.31 21.62
CA ARG A 94 -17.83 64.98 23.03
C ARG A 94 -16.38 64.56 23.25
N ILE A 95 -15.83 63.80 22.30
CA ILE A 95 -14.43 63.36 22.32
C ILE A 95 -13.49 64.57 22.15
N GLU A 96 -13.83 65.51 21.28
CA GLU A 96 -13.10 66.78 21.11
C GLU A 96 -13.14 67.66 22.37
N ALA A 97 -14.30 67.75 23.03
CA ALA A 97 -14.40 68.47 24.30
C ALA A 97 -13.58 67.80 25.43
N LEU A 98 -13.54 66.45 25.46
CA LEU A 98 -12.71 65.70 26.39
C LEU A 98 -11.21 65.94 26.12
N SER A 99 -10.79 65.97 24.86
CA SER A 99 -9.37 66.13 24.49
C SER A 99 -8.77 67.44 25.00
N GLN A 100 -9.54 68.51 25.11
CA GLN A 100 -9.08 69.82 25.58
C GLN A 100 -8.86 69.89 27.10
N THR A 101 -9.34 68.91 27.87
CA THR A 101 -9.35 68.97 29.35
C THR A 101 -8.41 67.97 30.02
N LEU A 102 -7.96 66.94 29.28
CA LEU A 102 -7.20 65.81 29.80
C LEU A 102 -5.69 66.05 29.75
N ASP A 103 -5.01 65.74 30.84
CA ASP A 103 -3.55 65.56 30.87
C ASP A 103 -3.17 64.12 30.48
N VAL A 104 -1.87 63.87 30.27
CA VAL A 104 -1.34 62.57 29.82
C VAL A 104 -1.80 61.41 30.72
N GLN A 105 -1.75 61.58 32.05
CA GLN A 105 -2.12 60.55 33.01
C GLN A 105 -3.63 60.25 32.98
N SER A 106 -4.47 61.29 32.90
CA SER A 106 -5.92 61.12 32.79
C SER A 106 -6.29 60.46 31.46
N LEU A 107 -5.59 60.80 30.38
CA LEU A 107 -5.79 60.20 29.06
C LEU A 107 -5.43 58.70 29.06
N LEU A 108 -4.31 58.32 29.71
CA LEU A 108 -3.94 56.91 29.89
C LEU A 108 -4.99 56.12 30.68
N ASN A 109 -5.62 56.73 31.70
CA ASN A 109 -6.71 56.09 32.45
C ASN A 109 -7.97 55.88 31.60
N VAL A 110 -8.34 56.87 30.77
CA VAL A 110 -9.44 56.74 29.80
C VAL A 110 -9.13 55.66 28.77
N PHE A 111 -7.90 55.62 28.26
CA PHE A 111 -7.46 54.58 27.33
C PHE A 111 -7.50 53.20 27.98
N ALA A 112 -7.14 53.06 29.25
CA ALA A 112 -7.25 51.78 29.96
C ALA A 112 -8.69 51.26 30.02
N ASP A 113 -9.65 52.13 30.36
CA ASP A 113 -11.09 51.81 30.37
C ASP A 113 -11.62 51.46 28.97
N TRP A 114 -11.21 52.23 27.96
CA TRP A 114 -11.67 52.04 26.58
C TRP A 114 -11.01 50.83 25.90
N MET A 115 -9.79 50.46 26.29
CA MET A 115 -9.16 49.20 25.89
C MET A 115 -9.93 48.00 26.44
N ALA A 116 -10.39 48.06 27.70
CA ALA A 116 -11.23 47.00 28.29
C ALA A 116 -12.60 46.91 27.61
N SER A 117 -13.16 48.05 27.22
CA SER A 117 -14.45 48.17 26.53
C SER A 117 -14.35 48.01 24.99
N GLN A 118 -13.16 47.74 24.45
CA GLN A 118 -12.88 47.59 23.01
C GLN A 118 -13.30 48.79 22.13
N ARG A 119 -13.22 50.02 22.64
CA ARG A 119 -13.59 51.26 21.93
C ARG A 119 -12.39 51.86 21.16
N TRP A 120 -11.91 51.14 20.14
CA TRP A 120 -10.66 51.48 19.43
C TRP A 120 -10.72 52.76 18.59
N GLU A 121 -11.83 52.98 17.88
CA GLU A 121 -12.02 54.14 17.01
C GLU A 121 -12.14 55.45 17.82
N ASP A 122 -12.87 55.39 18.94
CA ASP A 122 -12.99 56.53 19.86
C ASP A 122 -11.63 56.87 20.49
N MET A 123 -10.84 55.85 20.84
CA MET A 123 -9.49 56.00 21.39
C MET A 123 -8.53 56.63 20.37
N LYS A 124 -8.62 56.22 19.10
CA LYS A 124 -7.87 56.81 18.00
C LYS A 124 -8.24 58.29 17.81
N GLN A 125 -9.52 58.60 17.68
CA GLN A 125 -10.01 59.97 17.51
C GLN A 125 -9.64 60.86 18.68
N LEU A 126 -9.75 60.35 19.93
CA LEU A 126 -9.39 61.10 21.12
C LEU A 126 -7.91 61.47 21.13
N PHE A 127 -7.01 60.56 20.74
CA PHE A 127 -5.58 60.86 20.63
C PHE A 127 -5.30 61.95 19.58
N GLU A 128 -5.91 61.83 18.39
CA GLU A 128 -5.72 62.77 17.28
C GLU A 128 -6.25 64.18 17.59
N PHE A 129 -7.36 64.30 18.34
CA PHE A 129 -7.84 65.59 18.84
C PHE A 129 -6.96 66.13 19.96
N TRP A 130 -6.49 65.26 20.86
CA TRP A 130 -5.66 65.66 22.00
C TRP A 130 -4.32 66.21 21.55
N ILE A 131 -3.63 65.53 20.62
CA ILE A 131 -2.31 65.94 20.12
C ILE A 131 -2.36 67.30 19.38
N ARG A 132 -3.49 67.66 18.77
CA ARG A 132 -3.72 68.95 18.10
C ARG A 132 -4.12 70.08 19.05
N SER A 133 -4.49 69.75 20.28
CA SER A 133 -4.91 70.72 21.29
C SER A 133 -3.74 71.21 22.16
N LEU A 134 -3.94 72.32 22.86
CA LEU A 134 -2.96 72.90 23.79
C LEU A 134 -3.22 72.39 25.20
N ASP A 135 -2.14 72.23 25.97
CA ASP A 135 -2.22 71.89 27.39
C ASP A 135 -2.80 73.07 28.21
N LYS A 136 -3.03 72.84 29.50
CA LYS A 136 -3.53 73.84 30.45
C LYS A 136 -2.63 75.08 30.58
N ASN A 137 -1.38 75.00 30.09
CA ASN A 137 -0.38 76.07 30.12
C ASN A 137 -0.18 76.74 28.74
N GLY A 138 -1.00 76.40 27.73
CA GLY A 138 -0.90 76.93 26.37
C GLY A 138 0.26 76.36 25.54
N LYS A 139 0.88 75.27 25.97
CA LYS A 139 1.94 74.56 25.23
C LYS A 139 1.35 73.44 24.37
N PRO A 140 1.97 73.08 23.24
CA PRO A 140 1.57 71.90 22.48
C PRO A 140 1.64 70.64 23.34
N ASN A 141 0.61 69.81 23.29
CA ASN A 141 0.61 68.52 23.96
C ASN A 141 1.73 67.62 23.39
N LYS A 142 2.52 67.01 24.28
CA LYS A 142 3.55 66.03 23.92
C LYS A 142 3.21 64.66 24.49
N PRO A 143 3.08 63.61 23.66
CA PRO A 143 2.84 62.26 24.15
C PRO A 143 4.13 61.68 24.73
N ASP A 144 3.99 60.70 25.62
CA ASP A 144 5.09 59.82 25.98
C ASP A 144 5.05 58.53 25.12
N VAL A 145 6.10 57.71 25.22
CA VAL A 145 6.23 56.46 24.43
C VAL A 145 5.04 55.52 24.69
N ASN A 146 4.55 55.45 25.93
CA ASN A 146 3.47 54.54 26.33
C ASN A 146 2.11 54.97 25.78
N LEU A 147 1.79 56.26 25.85
CA LEU A 147 0.58 56.83 25.30
C LEU A 147 0.56 56.69 23.77
N TYR A 148 1.70 56.92 23.10
CA TYR A 148 1.82 56.71 21.67
C TYR A 148 1.71 55.23 21.28
N ASN A 149 2.28 54.30 22.04
CA ASN A 149 2.11 52.86 21.83
C ASN A 149 0.66 52.40 21.99
N ASN A 150 -0.11 53.02 22.89
CA ASN A 150 -1.54 52.78 23.01
C ASN A 150 -2.31 53.28 21.77
N TYR A 151 -1.92 54.43 21.22
CA TYR A 151 -2.45 54.92 19.95
C TYR A 151 -2.11 54.01 18.76
N LEU A 152 -0.87 53.51 18.67
CA LEU A 152 -0.47 52.50 17.68
C LEU A 152 -1.29 51.21 17.82
N ARG A 153 -1.53 50.75 19.06
CA ARG A 153 -2.38 49.59 19.34
C ARG A 153 -3.82 49.82 18.91
N ALA A 154 -4.39 51.01 19.14
CA ALA A 154 -5.74 51.33 18.67
C ALA A 154 -5.81 51.26 17.13
N ASN A 155 -4.84 51.83 16.42
CA ASN A 155 -4.76 51.73 14.95
C ASN A 155 -4.61 50.27 14.47
N LEU A 156 -3.78 49.46 15.12
CA LEU A 156 -3.67 48.04 14.83
C LEU A 156 -5.02 47.32 14.98
N MET A 157 -5.77 47.60 16.05
CA MET A 157 -7.08 46.97 16.30
C MET A 157 -8.17 47.45 15.34
N VAL A 158 -8.00 48.62 14.72
CA VAL A 158 -8.84 49.12 13.60
C VAL A 158 -8.41 48.51 12.25
N ASN A 159 -7.45 47.57 12.25
CA ASN A 159 -6.86 46.90 11.09
C ASN A 159 -6.03 47.83 10.19
N ALA A 160 -5.31 48.79 10.77
CA ALA A 160 -4.29 49.55 10.04
C ALA A 160 -3.23 48.61 9.44
N SER A 161 -2.77 48.95 8.23
CA SER A 161 -1.70 48.22 7.55
C SER A 161 -0.36 48.40 8.24
N ALA A 162 0.57 47.47 8.01
CA ALA A 162 1.93 47.58 8.53
C ALA A 162 2.66 48.84 8.04
N GLY A 163 2.38 49.29 6.81
CA GLY A 163 2.90 50.54 6.25
C GLY A 163 2.40 51.77 7.01
N GLU A 164 1.09 51.87 7.25
CA GLU A 164 0.53 52.97 8.04
C GLU A 164 1.09 53.01 9.47
N LEU A 165 1.28 51.85 10.11
CA LEU A 165 1.90 51.78 11.43
C LEU A 165 3.39 52.18 11.40
N LEU A 166 4.13 51.84 10.34
CA LEU A 166 5.52 52.27 10.17
C LEU A 166 5.61 53.80 9.99
N ASP A 167 4.69 54.40 9.24
CA ASP A 167 4.60 55.85 9.08
C ASP A 167 4.29 56.53 10.42
N LEU A 168 3.38 55.95 11.22
CA LEU A 168 3.08 56.45 12.56
C LEU A 168 4.26 56.28 13.53
N VAL A 169 5.05 55.21 13.42
CA VAL A 169 6.27 55.02 14.19
C VAL A 169 7.35 56.03 13.77
N ALA A 170 7.47 56.34 12.48
CA ALA A 170 8.38 57.39 12.00
C ALA A 170 8.00 58.78 12.54
N GLN A 171 6.70 59.09 12.62
CA GLN A 171 6.19 60.34 13.21
C GLN A 171 6.54 60.51 14.70
N MET A 172 6.94 59.45 15.41
CA MET A 172 7.37 59.58 16.81
C MET A 172 8.60 60.50 16.94
N GLU A 173 9.49 60.52 15.93
CA GLU A 173 10.67 61.39 15.91
C GLU A 173 10.30 62.88 15.85
N ASP A 174 9.21 63.23 15.16
CA ASP A 174 8.69 64.61 15.08
C ASP A 174 8.28 65.15 16.46
N TYR A 175 7.87 64.26 17.36
CA TYR A 175 7.53 64.58 18.75
C TYR A 175 8.72 64.47 19.71
N ALA A 176 9.91 64.14 19.21
CA ALA A 176 11.11 63.81 19.98
C ALA A 176 10.93 62.58 20.91
N ILE A 177 10.25 61.56 20.40
CA ILE A 177 9.99 60.29 21.10
C ILE A 177 10.71 59.17 20.36
N SER A 178 11.64 58.49 21.02
CA SER A 178 12.30 57.31 20.46
C SER A 178 11.36 56.09 20.51
N PRO A 179 11.11 55.39 19.39
CA PRO A 179 10.40 54.11 19.40
C PRO A 179 11.16 53.05 20.19
N ASN A 180 10.43 52.24 20.96
CA ASN A 180 11.01 51.13 21.73
C ASN A 180 10.58 49.76 21.16
N THR A 181 11.03 48.67 21.77
CA THR A 181 10.68 47.30 21.34
C THR A 181 9.16 47.08 21.24
N ALA A 182 8.37 47.65 22.15
CA ALA A 182 6.90 47.53 22.12
C ALA A 182 6.26 48.25 20.92
N SER A 183 6.82 49.39 20.49
CA SER A 183 6.40 50.10 19.26
C SER A 183 6.58 49.21 18.03
N PHE A 184 7.75 48.58 17.89
CA PHE A 184 8.05 47.69 16.76
C PHE A 184 7.30 46.34 16.82
N ASN A 185 7.04 45.79 18.01
CA ASN A 185 6.22 44.58 18.17
C ASN A 185 4.78 44.78 17.68
N LEU A 186 4.21 45.99 17.79
CA LEU A 186 2.89 46.29 17.22
C LEU A 186 2.90 46.27 15.68
N VAL A 187 3.98 46.78 15.06
CA VAL A 187 4.17 46.69 13.61
C VAL A 187 4.37 45.23 13.17
N LEU A 188 5.20 44.45 13.89
CA LEU A 188 5.39 43.03 13.63
C LEU A 188 4.08 42.24 13.75
N LYS A 189 3.16 42.62 14.65
CA LYS A 189 1.82 42.02 14.75
C LYS A 189 0.95 42.31 13.52
N ALA A 190 0.98 43.54 12.98
CA ALA A 190 0.31 43.85 11.72
C ALA A 190 0.91 43.04 10.57
N MET A 191 2.24 42.97 10.47
CA MET A 191 2.93 42.15 9.45
C MET A 191 2.58 40.66 9.59
N TYR A 192 2.48 40.15 10.82
CA TYR A 192 2.04 38.77 11.10
C TYR A 192 0.63 38.50 10.58
N GLN A 193 -0.32 39.41 10.84
CA GLN A 193 -1.70 39.31 10.34
C GLN A 193 -1.75 39.37 8.80
N ALA A 194 -0.92 40.21 8.19
CA ALA A 194 -0.81 40.38 6.74
C ALA A 194 0.06 39.30 6.05
N LYS A 195 0.79 38.48 6.82
CA LYS A 195 1.78 37.48 6.35
C LYS A 195 2.93 38.07 5.52
N GLU A 196 3.37 39.28 5.85
CA GLU A 196 4.46 39.99 5.16
C GLU A 196 5.84 39.55 5.66
N THR A 197 6.31 38.39 5.21
CA THR A 197 7.56 37.79 5.75
C THR A 197 8.81 38.64 5.52
N GLN A 198 9.02 39.12 4.30
CA GLN A 198 10.22 39.88 3.93
C GLN A 198 10.29 41.23 4.66
N ALA A 199 9.15 41.87 4.91
CA ALA A 199 9.09 43.14 5.62
C ALA A 199 9.44 42.95 7.11
N ALA A 200 8.91 41.90 7.73
CA ALA A 200 9.22 41.59 9.13
C ALA A 200 10.69 41.18 9.33
N GLU A 201 11.27 40.43 8.39
CA GLU A 201 12.70 40.10 8.42
C GLU A 201 13.57 41.36 8.36
N LYS A 202 13.26 42.30 7.46
CA LYS A 202 13.97 43.58 7.39
C LYS A 202 13.79 44.41 8.66
N LEU A 203 12.59 44.37 9.26
CA LEU A 203 12.30 45.12 10.48
C LEU A 203 13.10 44.57 11.67
N ILE A 204 13.15 43.25 11.86
CA ILE A 204 13.93 42.64 12.95
C ILE A 204 15.44 42.82 12.73
N GLU A 205 15.92 42.77 11.48
CA GLU A 205 17.32 43.10 11.15
C GLU A 205 17.65 44.57 11.44
N ARG A 206 16.71 45.50 11.19
CA ARG A 206 16.85 46.91 11.58
C ARG A 206 16.87 47.07 13.10
N MET A 207 15.98 46.39 13.83
CA MET A 207 15.95 46.41 15.30
C MET A 207 17.28 45.93 15.91
N LEU A 208 17.95 44.95 15.28
CA LEU A 208 19.27 44.47 15.71
C LEU A 208 20.42 45.44 15.42
N GLN A 209 20.24 46.37 14.50
CA GLN A 209 21.23 47.39 14.14
C GLN A 209 21.07 48.68 14.95
N THR A 210 19.86 48.93 15.45
CA THR A 210 19.55 50.04 16.36
C THR A 210 20.01 49.72 17.80
N GLY A 211 20.35 50.76 18.58
CA GLY A 211 20.93 50.62 19.94
C GLY A 211 20.01 49.97 20.98
N GLU A 212 20.44 49.97 22.25
CA GLU A 212 19.86 49.16 23.34
C GLU A 212 18.33 49.33 23.56
N GLU A 213 17.72 50.47 23.23
CA GLU A 213 16.31 50.78 23.53
C GLU A 213 15.28 50.05 22.64
N SER A 214 15.68 49.51 21.49
CA SER A 214 14.79 48.86 20.51
C SER A 214 15.21 47.45 20.13
N MET A 215 16.03 46.81 20.96
CA MET A 215 16.48 45.44 20.75
C MET A 215 15.30 44.45 20.71
N PRO A 216 15.31 43.46 19.80
CA PRO A 216 14.27 42.43 19.78
C PRO A 216 14.19 41.66 21.10
N ASP A 217 12.97 41.42 21.57
CA ASP A 217 12.69 40.58 22.73
C ASP A 217 12.12 39.21 22.32
N ASP A 218 11.77 38.38 23.31
CA ASP A 218 11.16 37.06 23.07
C ASP A 218 9.91 37.16 22.18
N GLU A 219 9.09 38.22 22.34
CA GLU A 219 7.88 38.45 21.54
C GLU A 219 8.23 38.83 20.08
N SER A 220 9.24 39.68 19.87
CA SER A 220 9.72 40.04 18.53
C SER A 220 10.13 38.81 17.73
N TYR A 221 10.96 37.93 18.33
CA TYR A 221 11.43 36.70 17.69
C TYR A 221 10.29 35.72 17.43
N ASP A 222 9.40 35.53 18.41
CA ASP A 222 8.27 34.61 18.28
C ASP A 222 7.31 35.00 17.15
N LEU A 223 7.05 36.29 16.96
CA LEU A 223 6.22 36.80 15.87
C LEU A 223 6.85 36.48 14.52
N VAL A 224 8.14 36.77 14.34
CA VAL A 224 8.85 36.52 13.07
C VAL A 224 8.94 35.02 12.77
N ILE A 225 9.40 34.21 13.73
CA ILE A 225 9.53 32.76 13.54
C ILE A 225 8.16 32.12 13.30
N GLY A 226 7.16 32.47 14.12
CA GLY A 226 5.80 31.96 13.97
C GLY A 226 5.19 32.29 12.61
N MET A 227 5.44 33.50 12.09
CA MET A 227 4.97 33.91 10.76
C MET A 227 5.67 33.08 9.68
N LEU A 228 7.00 33.00 9.71
CA LEU A 228 7.80 32.25 8.74
C LEU A 228 7.38 30.78 8.67
N LEU A 229 7.17 30.14 9.83
CA LEU A 229 6.68 28.76 9.91
C LEU A 229 5.27 28.61 9.34
N SER A 230 4.36 29.54 9.63
CA SER A 230 2.98 29.51 9.08
C SER A 230 2.92 29.70 7.55
N THR A 231 3.93 30.39 6.98
CA THR A 231 4.11 30.59 5.54
C THR A 231 5.01 29.54 4.88
N ASP A 232 5.37 28.47 5.60
CA ASP A 232 6.15 27.33 5.11
C ASP A 232 7.62 27.65 4.74
N GLN A 233 8.17 28.75 5.29
CA GLN A 233 9.56 29.21 5.09
C GLN A 233 10.48 28.74 6.23
N ILE A 234 10.66 27.42 6.37
CA ILE A 234 11.37 26.84 7.52
C ILE A 234 12.86 27.23 7.56
N ASP A 235 13.55 27.32 6.42
CA ASP A 235 15.00 27.61 6.42
C ASP A 235 15.29 29.03 6.96
N ALA A 236 14.45 30.00 6.59
CA ALA A 236 14.46 31.33 7.19
C ALA A 236 14.07 31.27 8.69
N ALA A 237 13.03 30.51 9.04
CA ALA A 237 12.62 30.35 10.44
C ALA A 237 13.75 29.78 11.32
N LEU A 238 14.53 28.82 10.81
CA LEU A 238 15.66 28.21 11.52
C LEU A 238 16.81 29.21 11.76
N LYS A 239 17.08 30.12 10.80
CA LYS A 239 18.03 31.24 10.99
C LYS A 239 17.65 32.07 12.22
N TYR A 240 16.36 32.42 12.37
CA TYR A 240 15.90 33.21 13.51
C TYR A 240 15.76 32.41 14.80
N ILE A 241 15.42 31.12 14.75
CA ILE A 241 15.50 30.23 15.93
C ILE A 241 16.93 30.19 16.47
N ASP A 242 17.92 30.03 15.60
CA ASP A 242 19.34 30.05 15.98
C ASP A 242 19.77 31.40 16.56
N LEU A 243 19.30 32.49 15.96
CA LEU A 243 19.58 33.84 16.45
C LEU A 243 18.95 34.08 17.83
N THR A 244 17.73 33.61 18.05
CA THR A 244 17.01 33.69 19.35
C THR A 244 17.77 32.95 20.43
N LEU A 245 18.23 31.72 20.14
CA LEU A 245 18.98 30.92 21.10
C LEU A 245 20.36 31.50 21.40
N LYS A 246 21.04 32.10 20.41
CA LYS A 246 22.35 32.76 20.60
C LYS A 246 22.27 34.07 21.38
N SER A 247 21.17 34.80 21.23
CA SER A 247 20.92 36.07 21.94
C SER A 247 20.45 35.85 23.38
N GLY A 248 20.22 34.60 23.81
CA GLY A 248 19.84 34.27 25.19
C GLY A 248 18.33 34.34 25.45
N HIS A 249 17.53 34.54 24.40
CA HIS A 249 16.08 34.62 24.43
C HIS A 249 15.40 33.23 24.49
N MET A 250 14.18 33.19 25.02
CA MET A 250 13.42 31.95 25.16
C MET A 250 12.51 31.70 23.97
N LEU A 251 12.50 30.46 23.47
CA LEU A 251 11.57 30.05 22.42
C LEU A 251 10.23 29.67 23.07
N SER A 252 9.11 30.31 22.68
CA SER A 252 7.84 29.92 23.27
C SER A 252 7.37 28.53 22.81
N LEU A 253 6.54 27.92 23.66
CA LEU A 253 5.92 26.63 23.36
C LEU A 253 5.06 26.68 22.09
N LYS A 254 4.44 27.83 21.78
CA LYS A 254 3.62 28.00 20.57
C LYS A 254 4.50 27.88 19.32
N VAL A 255 5.62 28.58 19.28
CA VAL A 255 6.57 28.55 18.16
C VAL A 255 7.24 27.19 18.05
N PHE A 256 7.65 26.59 19.18
CA PHE A 256 8.18 25.23 19.19
C PHE A 256 7.20 24.21 18.62
N THR A 257 5.92 24.30 19.00
CA THR A 257 4.87 23.42 18.47
C THR A 257 4.71 23.57 16.96
N GLU A 258 4.69 24.80 16.45
CA GLU A 258 4.60 25.07 15.02
C GLU A 258 5.86 24.58 14.27
N CYS A 259 7.03 24.70 14.88
CA CYS A 259 8.29 24.17 14.35
C CYS A 259 8.22 22.65 14.21
N VAL A 260 7.73 21.94 15.24
CA VAL A 260 7.52 20.48 15.18
C VAL A 260 6.58 20.13 14.03
N ARG A 261 5.39 20.75 13.95
CA ARG A 261 4.42 20.45 12.87
C ARG A 261 5.01 20.71 11.48
N SER A 262 5.70 21.83 11.31
CA SER A 262 6.28 22.22 10.02
C SER A 262 7.41 21.28 9.60
N CYS A 263 8.30 20.92 10.52
CA CYS A 263 9.37 19.93 10.28
C CYS A 263 8.80 18.54 9.92
N VAL A 264 7.78 18.08 10.64
CA VAL A 264 7.11 16.80 10.36
C VAL A 264 6.42 16.81 8.99
N LYS A 265 5.65 17.87 8.67
CA LYS A 265 4.98 18.02 7.38
C LYS A 265 5.94 17.97 6.19
N LYS A 266 7.17 18.47 6.36
CA LYS A 266 8.23 18.46 5.35
C LYS A 266 9.17 17.25 5.41
N GLY A 267 8.99 16.34 6.37
CA GLY A 267 9.89 15.20 6.58
C GLY A 267 11.31 15.58 7.04
N ARG A 268 11.51 16.77 7.61
CA ARG A 268 12.81 17.28 8.09
C ARG A 268 13.06 16.93 9.56
N LEU A 269 13.09 15.64 9.88
CA LEU A 269 13.20 15.17 11.27
C LEU A 269 14.59 15.42 11.89
N ASP A 270 15.67 15.28 11.13
CA ASP A 270 17.03 15.53 11.64
C ASP A 270 17.26 17.01 11.98
N THR A 271 16.64 17.90 11.20
CA THR A 271 16.64 19.33 11.50
C THR A 271 15.91 19.61 12.81
N LEU A 272 14.77 18.96 13.03
CA LEU A 272 14.03 19.07 14.30
C LEU A 272 14.87 18.55 15.48
N VAL A 273 15.58 17.44 15.31
CA VAL A 273 16.54 16.94 16.32
C VAL A 273 17.60 17.99 16.64
N SER A 274 18.16 18.66 15.63
CA SER A 274 19.16 19.73 15.82
C SER A 274 18.58 20.94 16.57
N VAL A 275 17.34 21.32 16.29
CA VAL A 275 16.66 22.40 17.01
C VAL A 275 16.47 22.03 18.49
N ILE A 276 16.01 20.81 18.76
CA ILE A 276 15.83 20.32 20.14
C ILE A 276 17.16 20.28 20.89
N ASP A 277 18.24 19.83 20.25
CA ASP A 277 19.59 19.83 20.83
C ASP A 277 20.03 21.23 21.26
N ARG A 278 19.84 22.23 20.39
CA ARG A 278 20.21 23.61 20.67
C ARG A 278 19.35 24.22 21.77
N CYS A 279 18.04 23.98 21.75
CA CYS A 279 17.14 24.42 22.82
C CYS A 279 17.61 23.87 24.18
N LYS A 280 17.96 22.59 24.25
CA LYS A 280 18.44 21.94 25.49
C LYS A 280 19.80 22.46 25.97
N ALA A 281 20.65 22.95 25.05
CA ALA A 281 21.96 23.48 25.38
C ALA A 281 21.90 24.87 26.04
N THR A 282 20.87 25.67 25.76
CA THR A 282 20.68 26.99 26.37
C THR A 282 20.07 26.89 27.78
N VAL A 283 20.62 27.62 28.75
CA VAL A 283 20.20 27.58 30.16
C VAL A 283 18.73 27.98 30.33
N GLN A 284 18.31 29.01 29.61
CA GLN A 284 16.96 29.58 29.64
C GLN A 284 15.91 28.58 29.11
N ASN A 285 16.23 27.80 28.07
CA ASN A 285 15.32 26.79 27.50
C ASN A 285 15.50 25.38 28.08
N LYS A 286 16.33 25.20 29.12
CA LYS A 286 16.51 23.91 29.80
C LYS A 286 15.20 23.36 30.37
N ALA A 287 14.26 24.25 30.72
CA ALA A 287 12.92 23.95 31.21
C ALA A 287 11.89 23.63 30.11
N LEU A 288 12.26 23.72 28.82
CA LEU A 288 11.38 23.41 27.69
C LEU A 288 10.81 22.00 27.87
N CYS A 289 9.49 21.94 27.94
CA CYS A 289 8.73 20.72 28.14
C CYS A 289 7.46 20.84 27.30
N PRO A 290 7.43 20.21 26.10
CA PRO A 290 6.26 20.18 25.23
C PRO A 290 5.04 19.61 25.95
N THR A 291 3.82 19.92 25.50
CA THR A 291 2.62 19.29 26.08
C THR A 291 2.65 17.77 25.92
N TRP A 292 1.97 17.03 26.81
CA TRP A 292 1.92 15.56 26.75
C TRP A 292 1.48 15.04 25.37
N ASN A 293 0.43 15.64 24.79
CA ASN A 293 -0.05 15.30 23.45
C ASN A 293 1.00 15.55 22.35
N LEU A 294 1.77 16.64 22.47
CA LEU A 294 2.86 16.91 21.53
C LEU A 294 4.01 15.90 21.70
N CYS A 295 4.28 15.45 22.92
CA CYS A 295 5.25 14.38 23.17
C CYS A 295 4.82 13.06 22.51
N ASN A 296 3.55 12.66 22.65
CA ASN A 296 2.99 11.48 21.98
C ASN A 296 3.13 11.60 20.46
N PHE A 297 2.74 12.75 19.90
CA PHE A 297 2.87 13.01 18.46
C PHE A 297 4.31 12.90 17.96
N ILE A 298 5.29 13.48 18.68
CA ILE A 298 6.71 13.36 18.31
C ILE A 298 7.17 11.90 18.41
N ALA A 299 6.76 11.16 19.46
CA ALA A 299 7.13 9.75 19.63
C ALA A 299 6.57 8.86 18.50
N GLU A 300 5.31 9.06 18.13
CA GLU A 300 4.68 8.33 17.02
C GLU A 300 5.38 8.60 15.69
N VAL A 301 5.62 9.87 15.35
CA VAL A 301 6.31 10.24 14.11
C VAL A 301 7.74 9.70 14.10
N ALA A 302 8.46 9.81 15.22
CA ALA A 302 9.83 9.34 15.31
C ALA A 302 9.97 7.81 15.18
N THR A 303 9.02 7.05 15.74
CA THR A 303 9.02 5.58 15.65
C THR A 303 8.56 5.06 14.29
N GLN A 304 7.68 5.80 13.59
CA GLN A 304 7.29 5.49 12.21
C GLN A 304 8.46 5.67 11.22
N GLU A 305 9.26 6.72 11.39
CA GLU A 305 10.39 7.07 10.51
C GLU A 305 11.74 6.52 10.99
N ASP A 306 11.76 5.64 11.99
CA ASP A 306 12.98 5.06 12.56
C ASP A 306 14.01 6.09 13.08
N ASN A 307 13.56 7.29 13.48
CA ASN A 307 14.45 8.32 14.04
C ASN A 307 14.66 8.10 15.55
N SER A 308 15.66 7.29 15.90
CA SER A 308 15.90 6.90 17.29
C SER A 308 16.25 8.06 18.24
N LYS A 309 16.92 9.10 17.74
CA LYS A 309 17.31 10.27 18.54
C LYS A 309 16.10 11.15 18.84
N LEU A 310 15.21 11.34 17.87
CA LEU A 310 13.96 12.08 18.08
C LEU A 310 13.01 11.32 19.03
N ALA A 311 12.90 10.00 18.87
CA ALA A 311 12.10 9.15 19.76
C ALA A 311 12.62 9.21 21.21
N TYR A 312 13.95 9.22 21.39
CA TYR A 312 14.58 9.39 22.69
C TYR A 312 14.17 10.72 23.33
N TYR A 313 14.18 11.84 22.58
CA TYR A 313 13.75 13.13 23.11
C TYR A 313 12.28 13.18 23.48
N ALA A 314 11.41 12.56 22.69
CA ALA A 314 9.98 12.46 23.03
C ALA A 314 9.78 11.75 24.38
N LEU A 315 10.45 10.61 24.59
CA LEU A 315 10.41 9.87 25.86
C LEU A 315 11.06 10.66 27.00
N GLU A 316 12.16 11.36 26.76
CA GLU A 316 12.77 12.24 27.77
C GLU A 316 11.79 13.33 28.23
N PHE A 317 11.04 13.94 27.32
CA PHE A 317 10.00 14.91 27.67
C PHE A 317 8.86 14.28 28.48
N MET A 318 8.41 13.07 28.11
CA MET A 318 7.43 12.33 28.91
C MET A 318 7.94 12.02 30.32
N ALA A 319 9.22 11.63 30.45
CA ALA A 319 9.83 11.36 31.76
C ALA A 319 9.84 12.60 32.67
N ARG A 320 10.02 13.80 32.10
CA ARG A 320 9.91 15.07 32.84
C ARG A 320 8.48 15.31 33.31
N TRP A 321 7.47 15.01 32.49
CA TRP A 321 6.06 15.11 32.89
C TRP A 321 5.71 14.16 34.04
N ILE A 322 6.16 12.90 33.96
CA ILE A 322 5.96 11.91 35.03
C ILE A 322 6.59 12.42 36.33
N ALA A 323 7.84 12.91 36.28
CA ALA A 323 8.51 13.48 37.44
C ALA A 323 7.79 14.71 38.02
N ARG A 324 7.21 15.58 37.17
CA ARG A 324 6.43 16.74 37.61
C ARG A 324 5.11 16.31 38.27
N GLY A 325 4.44 15.29 37.71
CA GLY A 325 3.20 14.74 38.26
C GLY A 325 3.40 14.06 39.62
N GLU A 326 4.49 13.31 39.79
CA GLU A 326 4.89 12.71 41.07
C GLU A 326 5.13 13.75 42.17
N ASN A 327 5.67 14.92 41.81
CA ASN A 327 5.97 16.01 42.73
C ASN A 327 4.80 16.98 42.98
N ALA A 328 3.69 16.84 42.23
CA ALA A 328 2.51 17.68 42.40
C ALA A 328 1.80 17.36 43.72
N ARG A 329 1.03 18.32 44.26
CA ARG A 329 0.22 18.14 45.47
C ARG A 329 -1.23 18.53 45.17
N PRO A 330 -2.17 17.57 45.06
CA PRO A 330 -1.99 16.11 45.19
C PRO A 330 -1.17 15.49 44.03
N PRO A 331 -0.49 14.34 44.24
CA PRO A 331 0.32 13.70 43.20
C PRO A 331 -0.55 13.18 42.06
N VAL A 332 -0.09 13.40 40.83
CA VAL A 332 -0.75 12.96 39.59
C VAL A 332 0.14 11.94 38.89
N HIS A 333 -0.25 10.67 38.91
CA HIS A 333 0.50 9.60 38.25
C HIS A 333 0.15 9.54 36.76
N LEU A 334 1.12 9.89 35.91
CA LEU A 334 1.01 9.77 34.46
C LEU A 334 1.62 8.43 34.00
N SER A 335 0.85 7.64 33.25
CA SER A 335 1.33 6.40 32.62
C SER A 335 1.65 6.65 31.15
N VAL A 336 2.77 6.11 30.66
CA VAL A 336 3.04 6.07 29.21
C VAL A 336 2.19 4.97 28.59
N ASP A 337 1.76 5.18 27.34
CA ASP A 337 1.17 4.12 26.54
C ASP A 337 2.24 3.05 26.23
N GLU A 338 2.03 1.83 26.70
CA GLU A 338 2.95 0.71 26.44
C GLU A 338 3.12 0.44 24.94
N GLY A 339 2.11 0.73 24.11
CA GLY A 339 2.21 0.60 22.65
C GLY A 339 3.27 1.53 22.05
N ILE A 340 3.40 2.76 22.56
CA ILE A 340 4.45 3.70 22.14
C ILE A 340 5.83 3.17 22.58
N VAL A 341 5.93 2.60 23.78
CA VAL A 341 7.18 2.02 24.29
C VAL A 341 7.60 0.80 23.47
N VAL A 342 6.67 -0.09 23.12
CA VAL A 342 6.95 -1.26 22.25
C VAL A 342 7.45 -0.79 20.88
N SER A 343 6.82 0.23 20.29
CA SER A 343 7.27 0.84 19.03
C SER A 343 8.67 1.47 19.14
N ALA A 344 8.97 2.13 20.27
CA ALA A 344 10.29 2.69 20.55
C ALA A 344 11.36 1.60 20.74
N LEU A 345 11.06 0.51 21.44
CA LEU A 345 11.94 -0.65 21.59
C LEU A 345 12.21 -1.33 20.23
N GLY A 346 11.18 -1.48 19.40
CA GLY A 346 11.33 -1.99 18.02
C GLY A 346 12.21 -1.08 17.16
N THR A 347 12.03 0.23 17.27
CA THR A 347 12.89 1.23 16.62
C THR A 347 14.33 1.13 17.11
N ALA A 348 14.55 1.03 18.43
CA ALA A 348 15.86 0.84 19.01
C ALA A 348 16.57 -0.39 18.44
N GLY A 349 15.87 -1.50 18.29
CA GLY A 349 16.37 -2.73 17.66
C GLY A 349 16.78 -2.54 16.19
N ARG A 350 15.97 -1.83 15.39
CA ARG A 350 16.25 -1.55 13.97
C ARG A 350 17.43 -0.59 13.78
N THR A 351 17.56 0.43 14.64
CA THR A 351 18.59 1.45 14.55
C THR A 351 19.83 1.17 15.40
N TYR A 352 19.87 0.03 16.11
CA TYR A 352 20.96 -0.35 17.02
C TYR A 352 21.22 0.66 18.15
N SER A 353 20.19 1.35 18.65
CA SER A 353 20.32 2.40 19.66
C SER A 353 20.11 1.89 21.09
N SER A 354 21.20 1.70 21.86
CA SER A 354 21.10 1.30 23.27
C SER A 354 20.48 2.39 24.14
N SER A 355 20.76 3.66 23.86
CA SER A 355 20.22 4.78 24.65
C SER A 355 18.70 4.86 24.56
N LEU A 356 18.13 4.64 23.38
CA LEU A 356 16.68 4.57 23.21
C LEU A 356 16.08 3.37 23.94
N LEU A 357 16.73 2.20 23.87
CA LEU A 357 16.29 1.01 24.59
C LEU A 357 16.23 1.24 26.09
N ASP A 358 17.32 1.76 26.66
CA ASP A 358 17.45 1.98 28.10
C ASP A 358 16.46 3.05 28.59
N ALA A 359 16.28 4.14 27.84
CA ALA A 359 15.28 5.16 28.13
C ALA A 359 13.84 4.63 28.06
N SER A 360 13.51 3.86 27.01
CA SER A 360 12.19 3.26 26.81
C SER A 360 11.83 2.30 27.95
N TRP A 361 12.79 1.51 28.40
CA TRP A 361 12.55 0.57 29.51
C TRP A 361 12.47 1.28 30.87
N ALA A 362 13.32 2.28 31.10
CA ALA A 362 13.32 3.05 32.34
C ALA A 362 12.02 3.85 32.53
N ILE A 363 11.53 4.50 31.47
CA ILE A 363 10.29 5.27 31.52
C ILE A 363 9.08 4.37 31.74
N LEU A 364 9.03 3.19 31.08
CA LEU A 364 7.96 2.22 31.28
C LEU A 364 7.89 1.76 32.75
N LYS A 365 9.01 1.29 33.29
CA LYS A 365 9.09 0.85 34.70
C LYS A 365 8.73 1.97 35.67
N ARG A 366 9.14 3.21 35.41
CA ARG A 366 8.77 4.37 36.24
C ARG A 366 7.26 4.66 36.16
N SER A 367 6.70 4.64 34.97
CA SER A 367 5.30 5.00 34.70
C SER A 367 4.28 4.00 35.26
N LEU A 368 4.62 2.70 35.25
CA LEU A 368 3.78 1.63 35.79
C LEU A 368 3.76 1.59 37.32
N GLY A 369 4.75 2.24 37.97
CA GLY A 369 5.02 2.10 39.38
C GLY A 369 5.48 0.68 39.75
N GLN A 370 6.12 0.52 40.90
CA GLN A 370 6.71 -0.78 41.31
C GLN A 370 5.70 -1.94 41.47
N LYS A 371 4.39 -1.71 41.32
CA LYS A 371 3.33 -2.70 41.57
C LYS A 371 2.72 -3.34 40.31
N LYS A 372 2.91 -2.76 39.10
CA LYS A 372 2.38 -3.32 37.84
C LYS A 372 3.50 -3.92 37.01
N VAL A 373 3.32 -5.17 36.58
CA VAL A 373 4.25 -5.85 35.66
C VAL A 373 4.04 -5.32 34.22
N PRO A 374 5.10 -5.06 33.44
CA PRO A 374 4.99 -4.69 32.03
C PRO A 374 4.31 -5.76 31.19
N ASN A 375 3.63 -5.39 30.10
CA ASN A 375 3.00 -6.37 29.21
C ASN A 375 4.03 -7.31 28.53
N PRO A 376 3.62 -8.54 28.13
CA PRO A 376 4.50 -9.49 27.43
C PRO A 376 5.18 -8.91 26.18
N GLU A 377 4.47 -8.10 25.42
CA GLU A 377 4.97 -7.43 24.21
C GLU A 377 6.13 -6.47 24.52
N SER A 378 6.10 -5.79 25.67
CA SER A 378 7.18 -4.91 26.13
C SER A 378 8.45 -5.71 26.41
N TYR A 379 8.33 -6.88 27.04
CA TYR A 379 9.48 -7.78 27.25
C TYR A 379 10.02 -8.32 25.93
N LEU A 380 9.15 -8.79 25.03
CA LEU A 380 9.56 -9.28 23.71
C LEU A 380 10.22 -8.19 22.86
N GLY A 381 9.72 -6.96 22.89
CA GLY A 381 10.32 -5.80 22.24
C GLY A 381 11.74 -5.51 22.75
N LYS A 382 11.95 -5.58 24.07
CA LYS A 382 13.29 -5.43 24.68
C LYS A 382 14.22 -6.58 24.32
N ILE A 383 13.74 -7.83 24.35
CA ILE A 383 14.52 -9.01 23.93
C ILE A 383 14.92 -8.89 22.47
N TYR A 384 14.00 -8.49 21.58
CA TYR A 384 14.27 -8.24 20.17
C TYR A 384 15.39 -7.21 19.96
N ALA A 385 15.32 -6.08 20.65
CA ALA A 385 16.32 -5.03 20.50
C ALA A 385 17.71 -5.48 21.02
N LEU A 386 17.77 -6.11 22.20
CA LEU A 386 19.02 -6.66 22.74
C LEU A 386 19.62 -7.77 21.87
N ALA A 387 18.77 -8.65 21.33
CA ALA A 387 19.17 -9.69 20.39
C ALA A 387 19.73 -9.08 19.10
N SER A 388 19.13 -8.00 18.59
CA SER A 388 19.61 -7.28 17.41
C SER A 388 21.01 -6.69 17.65
N PHE A 389 21.25 -6.11 18.84
CA PHE A 389 22.56 -5.58 19.25
C PHE A 389 23.63 -6.67 19.43
N GLY A 390 23.22 -7.93 19.58
CA GLY A 390 24.10 -9.03 19.96
C GLY A 390 24.44 -9.06 21.45
N ASN A 391 23.72 -8.30 22.29
CA ASN A 391 23.90 -8.32 23.74
C ASN A 391 23.07 -9.46 24.36
N LEU A 392 23.56 -10.68 24.17
CA LEU A 392 22.85 -11.91 24.56
C LEU A 392 22.71 -12.05 26.08
N GLN A 393 23.70 -11.59 26.86
CA GLN A 393 23.64 -11.61 28.32
C GLN A 393 22.41 -10.84 28.85
N ARG A 394 22.22 -9.60 28.40
CA ARG A 394 21.07 -8.78 28.79
C ARG A 394 19.76 -9.35 28.23
N ALA A 395 19.80 -9.97 27.04
CA ALA A 395 18.62 -10.60 26.44
C ALA A 395 18.14 -11.81 27.25
N PHE A 396 19.04 -12.72 27.65
CA PHE A 396 18.70 -13.86 28.51
C PHE A 396 18.30 -13.43 29.93
N THR A 397 18.92 -12.38 30.46
CA THR A 397 18.49 -11.79 31.74
C THR A 397 17.07 -11.20 31.63
N THR A 398 16.75 -10.55 30.50
CA THR A 398 15.39 -10.03 30.27
C THR A 398 14.38 -11.16 30.06
N LEU A 399 14.78 -12.27 29.44
CA LEU A 399 13.95 -13.47 29.34
C LEU A 399 13.67 -14.07 30.73
N ARG A 400 14.66 -14.10 31.62
CA ARG A 400 14.46 -14.47 33.03
C ARG A 400 13.42 -13.58 33.71
N GLU A 401 13.57 -12.26 33.61
CA GLU A 401 12.59 -11.30 34.19
C GLU A 401 11.18 -11.52 33.61
N PHE A 402 11.09 -11.85 32.32
CA PHE A 402 9.83 -12.09 31.63
C PHE A 402 9.16 -13.38 32.11
N GLU A 403 9.95 -14.44 32.28
CA GLU A 403 9.49 -15.71 32.82
C GLU A 403 9.04 -15.60 34.28
N GLU A 404 9.80 -14.90 35.12
CA GLU A 404 9.43 -14.65 36.53
C GLU A 404 8.10 -13.87 36.64
N ALA A 405 7.82 -12.97 35.70
CA ALA A 405 6.60 -12.16 35.70
C ALA A 405 5.34 -12.93 35.22
N TYR A 406 5.47 -13.87 34.28
CA TYR A 406 4.31 -14.47 33.59
C TYR A 406 4.24 -16.00 33.63
N ARG A 407 5.24 -16.69 34.18
CA ARG A 407 5.18 -18.15 34.33
C ARG A 407 4.36 -18.50 35.58
N THR A 408 3.04 -18.40 35.48
CA THR A 408 2.14 -19.09 36.41
C THR A 408 2.04 -20.55 36.00
N ALA A 409 2.24 -21.47 36.95
CA ALA A 409 1.98 -22.88 36.73
C ALA A 409 0.49 -23.04 36.34
N ASP A 410 0.22 -23.68 35.20
CA ASP A 410 -1.07 -24.30 34.84
C ASP A 410 -2.02 -23.59 33.86
N ASP A 411 -1.55 -22.71 32.96
CA ASP A 411 -2.39 -22.24 31.85
C ASP A 411 -1.76 -22.50 30.47
N GLY A 412 -2.47 -23.27 29.63
CA GLY A 412 -2.03 -23.66 28.27
C GLY A 412 -1.78 -22.49 27.31
N ALA A 413 -2.15 -21.26 27.70
CA ALA A 413 -1.83 -20.03 26.99
C ALA A 413 -0.32 -19.66 27.06
N GLY A 414 0.42 -20.14 28.07
CA GLY A 414 1.85 -19.88 28.22
C GLY A 414 2.75 -20.57 27.18
N GLU A 415 2.26 -21.63 26.53
CA GLU A 415 3.05 -22.43 25.58
C GLU A 415 3.43 -21.65 24.30
N GLU A 416 2.58 -20.75 23.79
CA GLU A 416 2.90 -19.96 22.59
C GLU A 416 3.74 -18.72 22.92
N MET A 417 3.59 -18.16 24.12
CA MET A 417 4.28 -16.93 24.55
C MET A 417 5.80 -17.08 24.59
N PHE A 418 6.31 -18.23 25.04
CA PHE A 418 7.74 -18.52 25.12
C PHE A 418 8.27 -19.42 23.99
N SER A 419 7.52 -19.52 22.89
CA SER A 419 7.92 -20.35 21.76
C SER A 419 9.16 -19.79 21.04
N PRO A 420 10.22 -20.59 20.86
CA PRO A 420 11.44 -20.20 20.14
C PRO A 420 11.23 -20.15 18.61
N PHE A 421 10.09 -20.65 18.11
CA PHE A 421 9.73 -20.63 16.70
C PHE A 421 8.90 -19.41 16.29
N THR A 422 8.35 -18.68 17.26
CA THR A 422 7.50 -17.50 17.05
C THR A 422 8.05 -16.31 17.85
N SER A 423 7.72 -16.21 19.13
CA SER A 423 7.99 -15.05 19.98
C SER A 423 9.48 -14.82 20.25
N LEU A 424 10.23 -15.89 20.56
CA LEU A 424 11.66 -15.80 20.88
C LEU A 424 12.58 -16.05 19.66
N TYR A 425 12.02 -16.13 18.45
CA TYR A 425 12.80 -16.35 17.22
C TYR A 425 13.93 -15.30 17.00
N PRO A 426 13.77 -14.01 17.33
CA PRO A 426 14.87 -13.05 17.23
C PRO A 426 16.10 -13.43 18.08
N LEU A 427 15.88 -13.99 19.27
CA LEU A 427 16.95 -14.46 20.15
C LEU A 427 17.67 -15.68 19.56
N VAL A 428 16.92 -16.59 18.93
CA VAL A 428 17.48 -17.74 18.18
C VAL A 428 18.41 -17.27 17.06
N VAL A 429 17.97 -16.29 16.27
CA VAL A 429 18.77 -15.73 15.18
C VAL A 429 20.04 -15.08 15.73
N ALA A 430 19.93 -14.32 16.82
CA ALA A 430 21.07 -13.68 17.47
C ALA A 430 22.10 -14.71 17.98
N CYS A 431 21.66 -15.83 18.57
CA CYS A 431 22.54 -16.92 19.00
C CYS A 431 23.35 -17.54 17.84
N SER A 432 22.90 -17.39 16.58
CA SER A 432 23.55 -17.93 15.38
C SER A 432 24.32 -16.90 14.54
N LYS A 433 24.29 -15.60 14.90
CA LYS A 433 24.69 -14.48 14.02
C LYS A 433 26.17 -14.50 13.60
N LYS A 434 27.11 -14.87 14.49
CA LYS A 434 28.54 -15.06 14.15
C LYS A 434 28.98 -16.53 14.20
N GLY A 435 28.07 -17.48 14.02
CA GLY A 435 28.41 -18.90 14.07
C GLY A 435 28.86 -19.35 15.46
N PHE A 436 29.96 -20.11 15.52
CA PHE A 436 30.48 -20.74 16.74
C PHE A 436 30.92 -19.74 17.81
N GLU A 437 31.52 -18.60 17.44
CA GLU A 437 31.99 -17.56 18.38
C GLU A 437 30.85 -17.07 19.27
N THR A 438 29.68 -16.80 18.67
CA THR A 438 28.50 -16.37 19.44
C THR A 438 28.00 -17.48 20.35
N LEU A 439 27.96 -18.73 19.90
CA LEU A 439 27.54 -19.83 20.75
C LEU A 439 28.47 -20.04 21.94
N ASP A 440 29.79 -20.00 21.75
CA ASP A 440 30.75 -20.14 22.85
C ASP A 440 30.50 -19.07 23.92
N THR A 441 30.25 -17.83 23.51
CA THR A 441 29.86 -16.75 24.44
C THR A 441 28.53 -17.00 25.13
N VAL A 442 27.54 -17.60 24.45
CA VAL A 442 26.24 -17.96 25.02
C VAL A 442 26.36 -19.08 26.04
N TYR A 443 27.13 -20.14 25.76
CA TYR A 443 27.36 -21.22 26.73
C TYR A 443 28.07 -20.70 27.97
N PHE A 444 29.12 -19.89 27.80
CA PHE A 444 29.81 -19.23 28.91
C PHE A 444 28.85 -18.37 29.75
N GLN A 445 27.96 -17.61 29.10
CA GLN A 445 26.95 -16.81 29.79
C GLN A 445 25.92 -17.67 30.53
N LEU A 446 25.41 -18.74 29.91
CA LEU A 446 24.46 -19.65 30.55
C LEU A 446 25.08 -20.39 31.74
N GLU A 447 26.36 -20.76 31.65
CA GLU A 447 27.12 -21.34 32.76
C GLU A 447 27.29 -20.34 33.91
N ASN A 448 27.59 -19.07 33.61
CA ASN A 448 27.66 -18.03 34.64
C ASN A 448 26.30 -17.78 35.28
N LEU A 449 25.22 -17.76 34.50
CA LEU A 449 23.85 -17.58 35.00
C LEU A 449 23.37 -18.80 35.81
N SER A 450 23.79 -20.02 35.46
CA SER A 450 23.44 -21.23 36.20
C SER A 450 24.18 -21.35 37.54
N ARG A 451 25.35 -20.71 37.65
CA ARG A 451 26.13 -20.58 38.90
C ARG A 451 25.68 -19.42 39.80
N ALA A 452 24.83 -18.52 39.31
CA ALA A 452 24.31 -17.41 40.11
C ALA A 452 23.39 -17.94 41.23
N ASP A 453 23.23 -17.18 42.32
CA ASP A 453 22.31 -17.51 43.42
C ASP A 453 21.09 -16.56 43.39
N PRO A 454 19.87 -17.04 43.10
CA PRO A 454 19.50 -18.41 42.75
C PRO A 454 19.85 -18.79 41.29
N PRO A 455 20.07 -20.09 41.02
CA PRO A 455 20.53 -20.59 39.72
C PRO A 455 19.50 -20.34 38.62
N TYR A 456 19.92 -19.71 37.53
CA TYR A 456 19.06 -19.50 36.38
C TYR A 456 18.77 -20.82 35.68
N LYS A 457 17.48 -21.17 35.58
CA LYS A 457 16.99 -22.36 34.91
C LYS A 457 15.82 -22.01 33.99
N SER A 458 16.05 -22.05 32.69
CA SER A 458 15.03 -21.72 31.68
C SER A 458 15.07 -22.72 30.53
N VAL A 459 13.97 -23.48 30.38
CA VAL A 459 13.77 -24.38 29.24
C VAL A 459 13.70 -23.59 27.94
N SER A 460 13.03 -22.44 27.93
CA SER A 460 12.88 -21.57 26.76
C SER A 460 14.22 -20.98 26.27
N ALA A 461 15.13 -20.63 27.19
CA ALA A 461 16.48 -20.19 26.84
C ALA A 461 17.30 -21.32 26.20
N LEU A 462 17.28 -22.52 26.79
CA LEU A 462 17.98 -23.70 26.24
C LEU A 462 17.40 -24.09 24.87
N ASN A 463 16.08 -24.02 24.69
CA ASN A 463 15.43 -24.24 23.40
C ASN A 463 15.90 -23.23 22.33
N CYS A 464 16.12 -21.96 22.70
CA CYS A 464 16.68 -20.97 21.79
C CYS A 464 18.11 -21.32 21.36
N VAL A 465 18.93 -21.84 22.30
CA VAL A 465 20.30 -22.29 22.01
C VAL A 465 20.31 -23.52 21.12
N ILE A 466 19.46 -24.52 21.36
CA ILE A 466 19.32 -25.71 20.50
C ILE A 466 19.01 -25.29 19.05
N LEU A 467 18.08 -24.36 18.85
CA LEU A 467 17.79 -23.83 17.51
C LEU A 467 18.93 -22.97 16.94
N GLY A 468 19.67 -22.26 17.78
CA GLY A 468 20.89 -21.54 17.39
C GLY A 468 21.97 -22.50 16.85
N CYS A 469 22.23 -23.58 17.58
CA CYS A 469 23.10 -24.69 17.16
C CYS A 469 22.61 -25.31 15.83
N ALA A 470 21.31 -25.58 15.70
CA ALA A 470 20.71 -26.05 14.45
C ALA A 470 20.91 -25.07 13.28
N ASN A 471 20.90 -23.75 13.54
CA ASN A 471 21.09 -22.74 12.51
C ASN A 471 22.51 -22.71 11.95
N ILE A 472 23.50 -23.00 12.80
CA ILE A 472 24.91 -23.09 12.44
C ILE A 472 25.36 -24.49 12.04
N TRP A 473 24.43 -25.45 11.97
CA TRP A 473 24.67 -26.84 11.57
C TRP A 473 25.49 -27.67 12.58
N ASP A 474 25.55 -27.25 13.85
CA ASP A 474 26.21 -27.97 14.94
C ASP A 474 25.19 -28.85 15.68
N LEU A 475 25.13 -30.13 15.28
CA LEU A 475 24.19 -31.08 15.86
C LEU A 475 24.65 -31.62 17.20
N ASP A 476 25.95 -31.79 17.39
CA ASP A 476 26.49 -32.43 18.58
C ASP A 476 26.21 -31.54 19.79
N ARG A 477 26.44 -30.23 19.68
CA ARG A 477 26.06 -29.27 20.74
C ARG A 477 24.55 -29.14 20.91
N ALA A 478 23.77 -29.23 19.83
CA ALA A 478 22.30 -29.21 19.92
C ALA A 478 21.76 -30.40 20.73
N TYR A 479 22.30 -31.60 20.48
CA TYR A 479 21.93 -32.82 21.20
C TYR A 479 22.44 -32.82 22.64
N GLN A 480 23.70 -32.43 22.88
CA GLN A 480 24.27 -32.28 24.23
C GLN A 480 23.46 -31.30 25.08
N THR A 481 23.02 -30.18 24.50
CA THR A 481 22.19 -29.20 25.20
C THR A 481 20.83 -29.76 25.54
N PHE A 482 20.21 -30.52 24.62
CA PHE A 482 18.94 -31.18 24.88
C PHE A 482 19.04 -32.19 26.03
N GLU A 483 20.09 -33.03 26.05
CA GLU A 483 20.32 -33.97 27.16
C GLU A 483 20.59 -33.23 28.49
N ALA A 484 21.36 -32.14 28.44
CA ALA A 484 21.69 -31.33 29.60
C ALA A 484 20.45 -30.73 30.29
N ILE A 485 19.33 -30.50 29.57
CA ILE A 485 18.06 -30.02 30.16
C ILE A 485 17.66 -30.93 31.33
N GLY A 486 17.62 -32.24 31.10
CA GLY A 486 17.22 -33.22 32.10
C GLY A 486 18.34 -33.61 33.06
N SER A 487 19.54 -33.87 32.54
CA SER A 487 20.64 -34.44 33.34
C SER A 487 21.36 -33.41 34.20
N SER A 488 21.67 -32.23 33.65
CA SER A 488 22.51 -31.21 34.30
C SER A 488 21.69 -30.10 34.95
N PHE A 489 20.60 -29.66 34.31
CA PHE A 489 19.75 -28.57 34.83
C PHE A 489 18.59 -29.07 35.70
N GLY A 490 18.24 -30.37 35.62
CA GLY A 490 17.12 -30.96 36.34
C GLY A 490 15.76 -30.41 35.91
N LEU A 491 15.63 -30.04 34.63
CA LEU A 491 14.42 -29.50 34.01
C LEU A 491 13.76 -30.56 33.15
N THR A 492 12.44 -30.45 32.93
CA THR A 492 11.71 -31.33 32.02
C THR A 492 11.68 -30.72 30.61
N PRO A 493 12.19 -31.43 29.57
CA PRO A 493 12.05 -30.98 28.19
C PRO A 493 10.57 -30.80 27.80
N ASP A 494 10.24 -29.67 27.18
CA ASP A 494 8.88 -29.36 26.74
C ASP A 494 8.68 -29.69 25.25
N ILE A 495 7.45 -29.49 24.74
CA ILE A 495 7.14 -29.71 23.33
C ILE A 495 8.05 -28.89 22.39
N HIS A 496 8.52 -27.72 22.82
CA HIS A 496 9.43 -26.88 22.05
C HIS A 496 10.86 -27.42 22.04
N SER A 497 11.32 -28.07 23.12
CA SER A 497 12.61 -28.77 23.18
C SER A 497 12.66 -29.89 22.15
N TYR A 498 11.63 -30.75 22.12
CA TYR A 498 11.55 -31.83 21.12
C TYR A 498 11.43 -31.28 19.70
N ASN A 499 10.61 -30.24 19.50
CA ASN A 499 10.50 -29.58 18.20
C ASN A 499 11.84 -28.96 17.75
N ALA A 500 12.60 -28.34 18.65
CA ALA A 500 13.92 -27.80 18.36
C ALA A 500 14.89 -28.89 17.89
N LEU A 501 14.85 -30.05 18.55
CA LEU A 501 15.67 -31.19 18.20
C LEU A 501 15.27 -31.84 16.85
N ILE A 502 13.96 -32.01 16.59
CA ILE A 502 13.44 -32.47 15.29
C ILE A 502 13.89 -31.52 14.16
N TYR A 503 13.83 -30.20 14.40
CA TYR A 503 14.31 -29.20 13.45
C TYR A 503 15.82 -29.34 13.18
N ALA A 504 16.63 -29.54 14.22
CA ALA A 504 18.08 -29.72 14.11
C ALA A 504 18.44 -30.94 13.25
N PHE A 505 17.88 -32.10 13.57
CA PHE A 505 18.08 -33.33 12.79
C PHE A 505 17.57 -33.19 11.35
N GLY A 506 16.39 -32.57 11.15
CA GLY A 506 15.79 -32.37 9.84
C GLY A 506 16.63 -31.48 8.91
N ARG A 507 17.25 -30.41 9.43
CA ARG A 507 18.14 -29.54 8.65
C ARG A 507 19.39 -30.25 8.12
N LEU A 508 19.88 -31.22 8.88
CA LEU A 508 21.07 -32.01 8.55
C LEU A 508 20.75 -33.30 7.79
N LYS A 509 19.52 -33.45 7.27
CA LYS A 509 19.03 -34.63 6.54
C LYS A 509 19.03 -35.93 7.37
N LYS A 510 19.21 -35.85 8.69
CA LYS A 510 19.12 -36.98 9.64
C LYS A 510 17.66 -37.28 9.99
N THR A 511 16.89 -37.69 8.98
CA THR A 511 15.42 -37.86 9.14
C THR A 511 15.02 -39.05 9.99
N PHE A 512 15.82 -40.11 10.01
CA PHE A 512 15.55 -41.28 10.84
C PHE A 512 15.61 -40.90 12.33
N GLU A 513 16.62 -40.13 12.70
CA GLU A 513 16.78 -39.58 14.05
C GLU A 513 15.66 -38.59 14.39
N ALA A 514 15.27 -37.72 13.44
CA ALA A 514 14.13 -36.83 13.61
C ALA A 514 12.80 -37.59 13.87
N ALA A 515 12.57 -38.69 13.15
CA ALA A 515 11.39 -39.55 13.34
C ALA A 515 11.44 -40.27 14.70
N ARG A 516 12.61 -40.78 15.12
CA ARG A 516 12.79 -41.38 16.45
C ARG A 516 12.52 -40.39 17.58
N VAL A 517 12.93 -39.13 17.43
CA VAL A 517 12.62 -38.08 18.42
C VAL A 517 11.11 -37.82 18.48
N PHE A 518 10.43 -37.82 17.34
CA PHE A 518 8.97 -37.68 17.28
C PHE A 518 8.24 -38.88 17.91
N GLU A 519 8.69 -40.11 17.65
CA GLU A 519 8.15 -41.32 18.28
C GLU A 519 8.39 -41.34 19.79
N HIS A 520 9.57 -40.91 20.23
CA HIS A 520 9.91 -40.80 21.64
C HIS A 520 9.03 -39.75 22.36
N LEU A 521 8.79 -38.60 21.73
CA LEU A 521 7.85 -37.58 22.22
C LEU A 521 6.46 -38.19 22.47
N VAL A 522 5.94 -38.93 21.49
CA VAL A 522 4.63 -39.60 21.59
C VAL A 522 4.64 -40.70 22.65
N GLY A 523 5.71 -41.48 22.74
CA GLY A 523 5.89 -42.55 23.72
C GLY A 523 5.94 -42.08 25.18
N LEU A 524 6.39 -40.85 25.42
CA LEU A 524 6.35 -40.19 26.73
C LEU A 524 4.99 -39.56 27.06
N GLY A 525 4.00 -39.65 26.17
CA GLY A 525 2.67 -39.07 26.36
C GLY A 525 2.59 -37.56 26.15
N VAL A 526 3.64 -36.92 25.64
CA VAL A 526 3.61 -35.49 25.29
C VAL A 526 2.90 -35.34 23.94
N LYS A 527 1.81 -34.57 23.89
CA LYS A 527 0.98 -34.43 22.68
C LYS A 527 1.70 -33.62 21.60
N PRO A 528 1.94 -34.16 20.39
CA PRO A 528 2.49 -33.40 19.28
C PRO A 528 1.55 -32.26 18.85
N ASN A 529 2.13 -31.11 18.50
CA ASN A 529 1.37 -29.96 17.99
C ASN A 529 1.55 -29.78 16.47
N ALA A 530 0.81 -28.84 15.87
CA ALA A 530 0.91 -28.55 14.44
C ALA A 530 2.35 -28.26 13.97
N LYS A 531 3.17 -27.69 14.85
CA LYS A 531 4.59 -27.42 14.56
C LYS A 531 5.41 -28.70 14.50
N SER A 532 5.19 -29.66 15.39
CA SER A 532 5.86 -30.97 15.40
C SER A 532 5.69 -31.70 14.07
N TYR A 533 4.44 -31.82 13.58
CA TYR A 533 4.15 -32.41 12.27
C TYR A 533 4.79 -31.60 11.14
N SER A 534 4.70 -30.27 11.18
CA SER A 534 5.32 -29.42 10.15
C SER A 534 6.82 -29.60 10.04
N LEU A 535 7.51 -29.78 11.17
CA LEU A 535 8.97 -29.96 11.21
C LEU A 535 9.37 -31.33 10.67
N LEU A 536 8.61 -32.38 11.00
CA LEU A 536 8.82 -33.72 10.47
C LEU A 536 8.58 -33.79 8.96
N VAL A 537 7.54 -33.13 8.45
CA VAL A 537 7.30 -32.97 7.00
C VAL A 537 8.45 -32.23 6.33
N ASP A 538 8.91 -31.11 6.90
CA ASP A 538 10.06 -30.37 6.36
C ASP A 538 11.33 -31.24 6.34
N ALA A 539 11.56 -32.07 7.37
CA ALA A 539 12.68 -33.00 7.44
C ALA A 539 12.65 -34.02 6.30
N HIS A 540 11.50 -34.67 6.06
CA HIS A 540 11.33 -35.62 4.94
C HIS A 540 11.46 -34.94 3.56
N ILE A 541 10.95 -33.72 3.40
CA ILE A 541 11.11 -32.93 2.17
C ILE A 541 12.60 -32.64 1.90
N ILE A 542 13.35 -32.23 2.93
CA ILE A 542 14.79 -31.93 2.85
C ILE A 542 15.60 -33.19 2.53
N ASN A 543 15.24 -34.34 3.12
CA ASN A 543 15.87 -35.63 2.84
C ASN A 543 15.36 -36.32 1.58
N ARG A 544 14.61 -35.61 0.73
CA ARG A 544 14.19 -36.11 -0.59
C ARG A 544 13.22 -37.29 -0.54
N ASP A 545 12.47 -37.44 0.55
CA ASP A 545 11.49 -38.51 0.72
C ASP A 545 10.05 -37.95 0.74
N PRO A 546 9.43 -37.71 -0.45
CA PRO A 546 8.10 -37.15 -0.53
C PRO A 546 7.00 -38.11 -0.03
N LYS A 547 7.22 -39.43 -0.03
CA LYS A 547 6.19 -40.39 0.40
C LYS A 547 5.94 -40.29 1.90
N SER A 548 7.01 -40.37 2.68
CA SER A 548 6.93 -40.22 4.13
C SER A 548 6.43 -38.83 4.50
N ALA A 549 6.81 -37.79 3.73
CA ALA A 549 6.27 -36.45 3.93
C ALA A 549 4.74 -36.38 3.74
N LEU A 550 4.17 -37.05 2.73
CA LEU A 550 2.71 -37.09 2.53
C LEU A 550 2.01 -37.95 3.60
N SER A 551 2.61 -39.05 4.03
CA SER A 551 2.11 -39.86 5.16
C SER A 551 2.02 -39.05 6.44
N VAL A 552 3.05 -38.26 6.75
CA VAL A 552 3.03 -37.37 7.93
C VAL A 552 1.98 -36.26 7.80
N ILE A 553 1.71 -35.75 6.59
CA ILE A 553 0.61 -34.79 6.35
C ILE A 553 -0.75 -35.44 6.61
N ASP A 554 -0.95 -36.70 6.23
CA ASP A 554 -2.17 -37.44 6.51
C ASP A 554 -2.34 -37.69 8.02
N ASN A 555 -1.26 -38.06 8.72
CA ASN A 555 -1.22 -38.16 10.18
C ASN A 555 -1.53 -36.82 10.86
N MET A 556 -1.11 -35.70 10.28
CA MET A 556 -1.43 -34.35 10.78
C MET A 556 -2.92 -34.03 10.65
N VAL A 557 -3.53 -34.38 9.50
CA VAL A 557 -4.96 -34.15 9.24
C VAL A 557 -5.83 -35.05 10.13
N THR A 558 -5.46 -36.32 10.29
CA THR A 558 -6.16 -37.27 11.18
C THR A 558 -6.06 -36.87 12.65
N ALA A 559 -4.95 -36.25 13.06
CA ALA A 559 -4.79 -35.66 14.38
C ALA A 559 -5.56 -34.33 14.56
N GLY A 560 -6.31 -33.86 13.55
CA GLY A 560 -7.16 -32.67 13.62
C GLY A 560 -6.46 -31.35 13.30
N PHE A 561 -5.21 -31.37 12.81
CA PHE A 561 -4.47 -30.15 12.46
C PHE A 561 -4.57 -29.84 10.97
N VAL A 562 -4.70 -28.56 10.62
CA VAL A 562 -4.78 -28.09 9.23
C VAL A 562 -3.39 -27.85 8.63
N PRO A 563 -2.99 -28.52 7.54
CA PRO A 563 -1.71 -28.30 6.89
C PRO A 563 -1.58 -26.88 6.33
N SER A 564 -0.48 -26.19 6.61
CA SER A 564 -0.27 -24.83 6.11
C SER A 564 -0.07 -24.79 4.59
N LYS A 565 -0.54 -23.72 3.95
CA LYS A 565 -0.39 -23.49 2.49
C LYS A 565 1.06 -23.57 2.02
N GLU A 566 2.01 -23.07 2.81
CA GLU A 566 3.44 -23.13 2.49
C GLU A 566 4.01 -24.56 2.59
N MET A 567 3.55 -25.37 3.56
CA MET A 567 3.92 -26.78 3.67
C MET A 567 3.45 -27.57 2.44
N LEU A 568 2.17 -27.41 2.06
CA LEU A 568 1.61 -28.07 0.87
C LEU A 568 2.31 -27.63 -0.43
N LYS A 569 2.67 -26.35 -0.56
CA LYS A 569 3.48 -25.86 -1.69
C LYS A 569 4.86 -26.51 -1.73
N LYS A 570 5.56 -26.62 -0.60
CA LYS A 570 6.88 -27.27 -0.51
C LYS A 570 6.79 -28.75 -0.87
N ALA A 571 5.83 -29.48 -0.29
CA ALA A 571 5.58 -30.88 -0.57
C ALA A 571 5.28 -31.09 -2.06
N ARG A 572 4.39 -30.28 -2.65
CA ARG A 572 4.05 -30.30 -4.08
C ARG A 572 5.27 -30.06 -4.96
N ARG A 573 6.06 -29.01 -4.69
CA ARG A 573 7.30 -28.73 -5.45
C ARG A 573 8.30 -29.88 -5.38
N ARG A 574 8.39 -30.55 -4.22
CA ARG A 574 9.30 -31.67 -4.04
C ARG A 574 8.82 -32.92 -4.77
N CYS A 575 7.53 -33.23 -4.69
CA CYS A 575 6.91 -34.32 -5.45
C CYS A 575 7.11 -34.10 -6.96
N MET A 576 6.91 -32.88 -7.46
CA MET A 576 7.17 -32.55 -8.87
C MET A 576 8.63 -32.79 -9.29
N ARG A 577 9.60 -32.38 -8.47
CA ARG A 577 11.03 -32.59 -8.77
C ARG A 577 11.49 -34.05 -8.72
N GLU A 578 10.84 -34.90 -7.91
CA GLU A 578 11.09 -36.36 -7.92
C GLU A 578 10.42 -37.03 -9.13
N MET A 579 9.36 -36.44 -9.70
CA MET A 579 8.79 -36.91 -10.97
C MET A 579 9.72 -36.66 -12.18
N ASP A 580 10.64 -35.69 -12.10
CA ASP A 580 11.57 -35.33 -13.19
C ASP A 580 12.85 -36.20 -13.25
N TYR A 581 13.11 -37.07 -12.25
CA TYR A 581 14.26 -37.98 -12.25
C TYR A 581 13.87 -39.36 -12.82
N PRO A 582 14.50 -39.83 -13.90
CA PRO A 582 14.25 -41.17 -14.42
C PRO A 582 14.84 -42.18 -13.43
N SER A 583 13.97 -42.89 -12.71
CA SER A 583 14.35 -43.92 -11.74
C SER A 583 13.81 -45.27 -12.18
N ASN A 584 14.66 -46.29 -12.05
CA ASN A 584 14.46 -47.68 -12.49
C ASN A 584 13.05 -48.25 -12.16
N ASP A 585 12.60 -49.21 -12.98
CA ASP A 585 11.30 -49.92 -13.07
C ASP A 585 10.41 -50.09 -11.82
N LYS A 586 10.92 -49.97 -10.59
CA LYS A 586 10.12 -49.95 -9.35
C LYS A 586 9.54 -48.56 -8.99
N GLY A 587 9.88 -47.52 -9.75
CA GLY A 587 9.45 -46.13 -9.52
C GLY A 587 8.05 -45.76 -10.03
N HIS A 588 7.48 -46.51 -10.99
CA HIS A 588 6.22 -46.13 -11.65
C HIS A 588 4.96 -46.32 -10.77
N THR A 589 4.86 -47.41 -10.01
CA THR A 589 3.77 -47.64 -9.03
C THR A 589 3.82 -46.62 -7.88
N VAL A 590 5.02 -46.19 -7.54
CA VAL A 590 5.28 -45.16 -6.54
C VAL A 590 4.84 -43.78 -7.04
N GLN A 591 5.13 -43.45 -8.30
CA GLN A 591 4.75 -42.18 -8.92
C GLN A 591 3.22 -42.03 -9.08
N SER A 592 2.49 -43.10 -9.43
CA SER A 592 1.03 -43.08 -9.50
C SER A 592 0.38 -42.94 -8.12
N GLY A 593 0.90 -43.61 -7.09
CA GLY A 593 0.45 -43.48 -5.70
C GLY A 593 0.67 -42.07 -5.13
N LEU A 594 1.83 -41.47 -5.40
CA LEU A 594 2.16 -40.08 -5.01
C LEU A 594 1.22 -39.06 -5.69
N ARG A 595 0.83 -39.27 -6.95
CA ARG A 595 -0.15 -38.40 -7.66
C ARG A 595 -1.55 -38.51 -7.05
N HIS A 596 -1.99 -39.71 -6.69
CA HIS A 596 -3.30 -39.94 -6.09
C HIS A 596 -3.39 -39.32 -4.69
N GLN A 597 -2.39 -39.53 -3.83
CA GLN A 597 -2.34 -38.93 -2.49
C GLN A 597 -2.32 -37.40 -2.54
N LEU A 598 -1.53 -36.82 -3.45
CA LEU A 598 -1.45 -35.36 -3.61
C LEU A 598 -2.78 -34.75 -4.09
N CYS A 599 -3.52 -35.43 -4.99
CA CYS A 599 -4.85 -35.00 -5.40
C CYS A 599 -5.89 -35.12 -4.28
N CYS A 600 -5.83 -36.18 -3.46
CA CYS A 600 -6.73 -36.35 -2.32
C CYS A 600 -6.53 -35.24 -1.27
N ILE A 601 -5.27 -34.92 -0.92
CA ILE A 601 -4.95 -33.90 0.09
C ILE A 601 -5.32 -32.49 -0.40
N ILE A 602 -5.10 -32.17 -1.69
CA ILE A 602 -5.52 -30.89 -2.29
C ILE A 602 -7.05 -30.82 -2.45
N GLY A 603 -7.68 -31.96 -2.77
CA GLY A 603 -9.14 -32.12 -2.84
C GLY A 603 -9.84 -31.87 -1.50
N PHE A 604 -9.25 -32.33 -0.40
CA PHE A 604 -9.75 -32.06 0.96
C PHE A 604 -9.65 -30.59 1.36
N HIS A 605 -8.56 -29.91 0.99
CA HIS A 605 -8.40 -28.47 1.27
C HIS A 605 -9.39 -27.60 0.47
N SER A 606 -9.64 -27.96 -0.79
CA SER A 606 -10.67 -27.30 -1.62
C SER A 606 -12.11 -27.58 -1.15
N TYR A 607 -12.32 -28.64 -0.36
CA TYR A 607 -13.59 -28.94 0.32
C TYR A 607 -13.79 -28.12 1.61
N LEU A 608 -12.72 -27.79 2.34
CA LEU A 608 -12.79 -26.98 3.58
C LEU A 608 -12.79 -25.47 3.31
N GLU A 609 -12.22 -24.99 2.20
CA GLU A 609 -12.22 -23.55 1.85
C GLU A 609 -13.47 -23.09 1.06
N ASN A 610 -14.38 -23.99 0.64
CA ASN A 610 -15.54 -23.62 -0.18
C ASN A 610 -16.88 -23.76 0.55
N LEU A 611 -17.16 -22.79 1.43
CA LEU A 611 -18.51 -22.25 1.60
C LEU A 611 -18.64 -20.97 0.75
N SER A 612 -18.40 -21.08 -0.56
CA SER A 612 -18.96 -20.21 -1.62
C SER A 612 -18.44 -20.59 -3.00
N CYS A 613 -18.77 -21.79 -3.49
CA CYS A 613 -18.81 -21.97 -4.94
C CYS A 613 -19.85 -23.03 -5.33
N ALA A 614 -20.99 -22.53 -5.80
CA ALA A 614 -22.03 -23.32 -6.40
C ALA A 614 -21.60 -23.74 -7.81
N ASN A 615 -21.22 -25.01 -7.98
CA ASN A 615 -21.52 -25.82 -9.16
C ASN A 615 -20.90 -27.22 -9.05
N CYS A 616 -21.55 -28.11 -8.29
CA CYS A 616 -21.46 -29.54 -8.54
C CYS A 616 -22.85 -30.16 -8.34
N LYS A 617 -23.70 -30.09 -9.38
CA LYS A 617 -24.92 -30.88 -9.50
C LYS A 617 -25.00 -31.46 -10.91
N ARG A 618 -25.30 -32.77 -10.96
CA ARG A 618 -25.44 -33.72 -12.10
C ARG A 618 -24.09 -34.36 -12.49
N GLY A 619 -23.73 -35.58 -12.06
CA GLY A 619 -24.48 -36.85 -12.01
C GLY A 619 -24.05 -37.68 -13.23
N LYS A 620 -23.48 -38.89 -13.18
CA LYS A 620 -23.79 -40.18 -12.52
C LYS A 620 -22.46 -40.96 -12.43
N GLY A 621 -22.16 -41.94 -11.58
CA GLY A 621 -22.88 -42.73 -10.59
C GLY A 621 -22.04 -44.00 -10.39
N PHE A 622 -21.64 -44.31 -9.16
CA PHE A 622 -21.37 -45.66 -8.67
C PHE A 622 -21.25 -45.57 -7.15
N CYS A 623 -22.37 -45.82 -6.47
CA CYS A 623 -22.36 -46.19 -5.06
C CYS A 623 -21.85 -47.63 -4.98
N LEU A 624 -20.74 -47.85 -4.29
CA LEU A 624 -20.45 -49.15 -3.69
C LEU A 624 -20.15 -48.93 -2.21
N SER A 625 -21.01 -49.52 -1.38
CA SER A 625 -20.90 -49.56 0.06
C SER A 625 -19.68 -50.38 0.47
N PHE A 626 -18.88 -49.91 1.41
CA PHE A 626 -17.96 -50.78 2.15
C PHE A 626 -18.59 -51.15 3.49
N ARG A 627 -19.12 -52.37 3.54
CA ARG A 627 -19.49 -53.10 4.74
C ARG A 627 -18.20 -53.64 5.36
N SER A 628 -18.01 -53.42 6.65
CA SER A 628 -16.94 -54.02 7.42
C SER A 628 -17.22 -55.51 7.61
N GLU A 629 -16.33 -56.38 7.12
CA GLU A 629 -16.29 -57.77 7.56
C GLU A 629 -14.88 -58.10 8.06
N SER A 630 -14.86 -58.44 9.36
CA SER A 630 -13.75 -59.01 10.09
C SER A 630 -13.50 -60.45 9.65
N LEU A 631 -12.25 -60.84 9.40
CA LEU A 631 -11.85 -62.24 9.45
C LEU A 631 -10.49 -62.41 10.15
N ARG A 632 -10.50 -63.33 11.11
CA ARG A 632 -9.39 -63.87 11.91
C ARG A 632 -8.42 -64.72 11.06
N PRO A 633 -7.23 -65.07 11.57
CA PRO A 633 -6.25 -65.85 10.82
C PRO A 633 -6.49 -67.37 10.96
N SER A 634 -6.19 -68.12 9.91
CA SER A 634 -5.98 -69.57 9.99
C SER A 634 -4.85 -70.01 9.05
N SER A 635 -3.90 -70.72 9.67
CA SER A 635 -2.81 -71.56 9.15
C SER A 635 -3.19 -72.51 8.00
N PHE A 636 -2.26 -72.78 7.06
CA PHE A 636 -1.61 -74.10 6.84
C PHE A 636 -0.75 -74.12 5.54
N GLU A 637 0.47 -74.65 5.70
CA GLU A 637 1.33 -75.47 4.81
C GLU A 637 1.52 -75.21 3.29
N SER A 638 2.80 -75.37 2.88
CA SER A 638 3.30 -75.53 1.51
C SER A 638 3.17 -76.99 1.02
N PRO A 639 3.32 -77.29 -0.30
CA PRO A 639 4.62 -77.77 -0.79
C PRO A 639 4.98 -77.44 -2.26
N LEU A 640 6.24 -77.73 -2.61
CA LEU A 640 6.97 -77.51 -3.87
C LEU A 640 6.35 -78.14 -5.14
N MET A 641 6.68 -77.58 -6.32
CA MET A 641 7.02 -78.32 -7.56
C MET A 641 7.77 -77.45 -8.58
N ASP A 642 8.78 -78.05 -9.22
CA ASP A 642 9.76 -77.51 -10.17
C ASP A 642 9.28 -77.72 -11.63
N ARG A 643 9.40 -76.74 -12.54
CA ARG A 643 9.28 -76.93 -14.01
C ARG A 643 9.81 -75.73 -14.82
N LYS A 644 10.71 -76.05 -15.76
CA LYS A 644 11.32 -75.18 -16.80
C LYS A 644 10.28 -74.63 -17.79
N HIS A 645 10.36 -73.34 -18.15
CA HIS A 645 9.57 -72.68 -19.20
C HIS A 645 10.43 -72.18 -20.38
N PRO A 646 9.85 -72.05 -21.60
CA PRO A 646 10.54 -71.72 -22.84
C PRO A 646 10.91 -70.23 -22.91
N GLN A 647 12.06 -69.92 -23.51
CA GLN A 647 12.56 -68.55 -23.70
C GLN A 647 11.62 -67.77 -24.62
N SER A 648 10.81 -66.90 -24.02
CA SER A 648 9.96 -65.92 -24.70
C SER A 648 10.74 -64.62 -24.77
N GLU A 649 11.06 -64.15 -25.98
CA GLU A 649 11.67 -62.83 -26.17
C GLU A 649 10.62 -61.74 -25.89
N VAL A 650 10.91 -60.87 -24.93
CA VAL A 650 10.03 -59.76 -24.53
C VAL A 650 10.59 -58.45 -25.09
N PHE A 651 9.74 -57.71 -25.82
CA PHE A 651 10.05 -56.38 -26.34
C PHE A 651 9.41 -55.33 -25.42
N LEU A 652 10.21 -54.50 -24.75
CA LEU A 652 9.76 -53.36 -23.94
C LEU A 652 9.96 -52.06 -24.73
N GLU A 653 8.94 -51.21 -24.78
CA GLU A 653 9.00 -49.92 -25.47
C GLU A 653 8.89 -48.77 -24.47
N GLU A 654 9.90 -47.90 -24.43
CA GLU A 654 9.89 -46.68 -23.61
C GLU A 654 9.32 -45.53 -24.46
N TRP A 655 8.42 -44.72 -23.93
CA TRP A 655 7.76 -43.61 -24.64
C TRP A 655 7.81 -42.31 -23.82
N ASN A 656 8.02 -41.15 -24.45
CA ASN A 656 8.03 -39.82 -23.84
C ASN A 656 6.99 -38.89 -24.50
N GLY A 657 6.18 -38.19 -23.69
CA GLY A 657 5.19 -37.20 -24.14
C GLY A 657 4.25 -36.76 -23.01
N SER A 658 3.68 -35.57 -23.11
CA SER A 658 2.72 -35.01 -22.15
C SER A 658 1.24 -35.28 -22.49
N SER A 659 0.96 -35.86 -23.66
CA SER A 659 -0.38 -36.30 -24.09
C SER A 659 -0.34 -37.63 -24.84
N LEU A 660 -1.43 -38.41 -24.76
CA LEU A 660 -1.58 -39.74 -25.38
C LEU A 660 -1.40 -39.73 -26.90
N SER A 661 -1.68 -38.60 -27.56
CA SER A 661 -1.55 -38.42 -29.02
C SER A 661 -0.13 -38.07 -29.49
N GLU A 662 0.80 -37.76 -28.59
CA GLU A 662 2.17 -37.31 -28.88
C GLU A 662 3.24 -38.15 -28.14
N LEU A 663 2.88 -39.37 -27.72
CA LEU A 663 3.86 -40.31 -27.18
C LEU A 663 4.86 -40.68 -28.27
N ARG A 664 6.16 -40.47 -28.02
CA ARG A 664 7.22 -40.93 -28.91
C ARG A 664 8.07 -42.00 -28.24
N LYS A 665 8.24 -43.11 -28.94
CA LYS A 665 9.11 -44.20 -28.53
C LYS A 665 10.54 -43.68 -28.40
N THR A 666 11.11 -43.71 -27.20
CA THR A 666 12.47 -43.27 -26.84
C THR A 666 13.47 -44.43 -26.85
N ALA A 667 13.01 -45.65 -26.54
CA ALA A 667 13.85 -46.85 -26.60
C ALA A 667 13.02 -48.10 -26.88
N THR A 668 13.63 -49.07 -27.57
CA THR A 668 13.17 -50.47 -27.59
C THR A 668 14.19 -51.29 -26.82
N ILE A 669 13.72 -52.04 -25.84
CA ILE A 669 14.54 -52.92 -25.01
C ILE A 669 14.14 -54.35 -25.36
N THR A 670 15.07 -55.09 -25.95
CA THR A 670 14.89 -56.49 -26.35
C THR A 670 15.56 -57.39 -25.34
N VAL A 671 14.80 -58.32 -24.77
CA VAL A 671 15.30 -59.30 -23.80
C VAL A 671 15.40 -60.68 -24.47
N SER A 672 16.59 -61.00 -24.96
CA SER A 672 17.06 -62.37 -25.26
C SER A 672 18.31 -62.63 -24.39
N PRO A 673 19.11 -63.73 -24.50
CA PRO A 673 20.17 -64.03 -23.51
C PRO A 673 21.23 -62.92 -23.31
N SER A 674 21.21 -61.85 -24.10
CA SER A 674 21.84 -60.56 -23.82
C SER A 674 20.84 -59.40 -23.90
N LEU A 675 20.83 -58.50 -22.90
CA LEU A 675 20.04 -57.27 -22.89
C LEU A 675 20.54 -56.30 -23.97
N SER A 676 19.70 -55.95 -24.94
CA SER A 676 20.01 -54.93 -25.95
C SER A 676 19.07 -53.74 -25.84
N ILE A 677 19.64 -52.53 -25.71
CA ILE A 677 18.89 -51.27 -25.63
C ILE A 677 19.14 -50.49 -26.91
N GLN A 678 18.12 -50.40 -27.76
CA GLN A 678 18.17 -49.59 -28.97
C GLN A 678 17.41 -48.28 -28.74
N ARG A 679 18.15 -47.20 -28.48
CA ARG A 679 17.58 -45.85 -28.30
C ARG A 679 17.17 -45.28 -29.66
N SER A 680 15.89 -44.91 -29.80
CA SER A 680 15.35 -44.32 -31.03
C SER A 680 15.55 -42.80 -31.04
N GLY A 681 16.48 -42.33 -31.88
CA GLY A 681 16.65 -40.90 -32.18
C GLY A 681 18.10 -40.43 -32.20
N SER A 682 18.47 -39.55 -33.15
CA SER A 682 19.80 -38.94 -33.17
C SER A 682 19.93 -37.87 -32.08
N ARG A 683 21.11 -37.78 -31.43
CA ARG A 683 21.41 -36.74 -30.41
C ARG A 683 21.15 -35.33 -30.92
N PHE A 684 21.40 -35.08 -32.21
CA PHE A 684 21.13 -33.80 -32.87
C PHE A 684 19.62 -33.48 -32.98
N LYS A 685 18.76 -34.49 -33.22
CA LYS A 685 17.30 -34.30 -33.21
C LYS A 685 16.78 -33.96 -31.81
N ILE A 686 17.40 -34.47 -30.75
CA ILE A 686 17.01 -34.20 -29.36
C ILE A 686 17.36 -32.75 -28.96
N VAL A 687 18.56 -32.28 -29.30
CA VAL A 687 18.98 -30.89 -29.03
C VAL A 687 18.15 -29.90 -29.85
N GLY A 688 17.95 -30.17 -31.15
CA GLY A 688 17.10 -29.33 -32.00
C GLY A 688 15.66 -29.24 -31.51
N ARG A 689 15.12 -30.33 -30.95
CA ARG A 689 13.77 -30.31 -30.37
C ARG A 689 13.70 -29.55 -29.04
N ARG A 690 14.69 -29.67 -28.16
CA ARG A 690 14.77 -28.85 -26.94
C ARG A 690 14.88 -27.36 -27.23
N PHE A 691 15.56 -26.99 -28.32
CA PHE A 691 15.58 -25.61 -28.80
C PHE A 691 14.17 -25.17 -29.25
N PHE A 692 13.47 -26.00 -30.03
CA PHE A 692 12.08 -25.73 -30.43
C PHE A 692 11.12 -25.60 -29.23
N ASP A 693 11.27 -26.46 -28.21
CA ASP A 693 10.47 -26.45 -26.97
C ASP A 693 10.67 -25.18 -26.13
N ALA A 694 11.71 -24.38 -26.40
CA ALA A 694 11.89 -23.07 -25.77
C ALA A 694 10.92 -22.01 -26.33
N PHE A 695 10.40 -22.22 -27.55
CA PHE A 695 9.56 -21.26 -28.27
C PHE A 695 8.09 -21.66 -28.35
N VAL A 696 7.75 -22.91 -28.07
CA VAL A 696 6.35 -23.37 -28.07
C VAL A 696 5.90 -23.81 -26.67
N PRO A 697 4.61 -23.65 -26.34
CA PRO A 697 4.07 -24.13 -25.07
C PRO A 697 4.15 -25.65 -24.92
N GLU A 698 4.20 -26.13 -23.69
CA GLU A 698 4.19 -27.55 -23.39
C GLU A 698 2.90 -28.20 -23.92
N GLY A 699 3.00 -29.37 -24.57
CA GLY A 699 1.84 -30.05 -25.17
C GLY A 699 1.36 -29.45 -26.51
N PHE A 700 2.13 -28.54 -27.10
CA PHE A 700 1.88 -28.01 -28.44
C PHE A 700 1.85 -29.14 -29.49
N PRO A 701 0.89 -29.14 -30.44
CA PRO A 701 -0.11 -28.09 -30.69
C PRO A 701 -1.40 -28.22 -29.87
N SER A 702 -1.61 -29.32 -29.15
CA SER A 702 -2.89 -29.62 -28.46
C SER A 702 -3.19 -28.75 -27.22
N SER A 703 -2.20 -28.07 -26.67
CA SER A 703 -2.33 -27.25 -25.47
C SER A 703 -2.74 -25.79 -25.73
N VAL A 704 -2.81 -25.39 -27.01
CA VAL A 704 -3.18 -24.04 -27.44
C VAL A 704 -4.34 -24.07 -28.43
N THR A 705 -5.04 -22.96 -28.58
CA THR A 705 -6.07 -22.82 -29.61
C THR A 705 -5.47 -22.88 -31.02
N PRO A 706 -6.23 -23.37 -32.03
CA PRO A 706 -5.71 -23.60 -33.38
C PRO A 706 -5.27 -22.33 -34.13
N ASP A 707 -5.73 -21.16 -33.68
CA ASP A 707 -5.35 -19.84 -34.18
C ASP A 707 -4.04 -19.30 -33.61
N TYR A 708 -3.42 -19.96 -32.63
CA TYR A 708 -2.16 -19.54 -32.00
C TYR A 708 -1.00 -19.41 -33.01
N VAL A 709 -0.73 -20.45 -33.79
CA VAL A 709 0.39 -20.46 -34.74
C VAL A 709 0.27 -19.37 -35.80
N PRO A 710 -0.85 -19.28 -36.56
CA PRO A 710 -0.98 -18.23 -37.56
C PRO A 710 -0.94 -16.83 -36.94
N PHE A 711 -1.47 -16.62 -35.73
CA PHE A 711 -1.31 -15.36 -35.01
C PHE A 711 0.18 -15.07 -34.71
N GLN A 712 0.91 -15.99 -34.09
CA GLN A 712 2.29 -15.77 -33.66
C GLN A 712 3.26 -15.52 -34.81
N ILE A 713 3.02 -16.11 -36.00
CA ILE A 713 3.82 -15.83 -37.19
C ILE A 713 3.68 -14.35 -37.58
N TRP A 714 2.45 -13.86 -37.70
CA TRP A 714 2.20 -12.46 -38.05
C TRP A 714 2.62 -11.49 -36.95
N ASP A 715 2.44 -11.86 -35.69
CA ASP A 715 2.85 -11.07 -34.53
C ASP A 715 4.39 -10.96 -34.43
N SER A 716 5.12 -12.04 -34.70
CA SER A 716 6.59 -12.01 -34.77
C SER A 716 7.09 -11.16 -35.94
N LEU A 717 6.42 -11.22 -37.10
CA LEU A 717 6.75 -10.40 -38.27
C LEU A 717 6.51 -8.91 -38.03
N GLN A 718 5.39 -8.55 -37.37
CA GLN A 718 5.18 -7.16 -37.00
C GLN A 718 6.22 -6.72 -35.96
N GLY A 719 6.49 -7.54 -34.94
CA GLY A 719 7.47 -7.24 -33.89
C GLY A 719 8.85 -6.97 -34.47
N LEU A 720 9.28 -7.80 -35.44
CA LEU A 720 10.52 -7.59 -36.17
C LEU A 720 10.56 -6.20 -36.85
N SER A 721 9.48 -5.81 -37.55
CA SER A 721 9.37 -4.49 -38.19
C SER A 721 9.44 -3.36 -37.16
N THR A 722 8.74 -3.50 -36.03
CA THR A 722 8.75 -2.56 -34.91
C THR A 722 10.16 -2.29 -34.41
N TYR A 723 10.96 -3.32 -34.15
CA TYR A 723 12.34 -3.14 -33.66
C TYR A 723 13.29 -2.54 -34.70
N ILE A 724 13.12 -2.85 -36.00
CA ILE A 724 13.90 -2.20 -37.08
C ILE A 724 13.61 -0.70 -37.12
N ARG A 725 12.33 -0.32 -37.14
CA ARG A 725 11.92 1.10 -37.17
C ARG A 725 12.30 1.85 -35.89
N THR A 726 12.24 1.19 -34.73
CA THR A 726 12.63 1.78 -33.44
C THR A 726 14.09 2.25 -33.49
N MET A 727 14.97 1.49 -34.15
CA MET A 727 16.37 1.87 -34.31
C MET A 727 16.50 3.16 -35.15
N LEU A 728 15.77 3.25 -36.27
CA LEU A 728 15.75 4.45 -37.13
C LEU A 728 15.16 5.67 -36.40
N SER A 729 14.06 5.51 -35.67
CA SER A 729 13.43 6.61 -34.92
C SER A 729 14.28 7.07 -33.75
N THR A 730 14.91 6.13 -33.03
CA THR A 730 15.80 6.44 -31.89
C THR A 730 17.04 7.19 -32.36
N GLN A 731 17.63 6.82 -33.51
CA GLN A 731 18.75 7.56 -34.09
C GLN A 731 18.36 9.02 -34.39
N ALA A 732 17.20 9.24 -35.03
CA ALA A 732 16.70 10.58 -35.34
C ALA A 732 16.46 11.39 -34.06
N LEU A 733 15.85 10.78 -33.03
CA LEU A 733 15.60 11.42 -31.75
C LEU A 733 16.89 11.80 -31.01
N LEU A 734 17.87 10.89 -30.94
CA LEU A 734 19.16 11.16 -30.30
C LEU A 734 19.90 12.29 -31.01
N SER A 735 19.85 12.32 -32.35
CA SER A 735 20.39 13.43 -33.14
C SER A 735 19.71 14.75 -32.80
N ALA A 736 18.38 14.78 -32.67
CA ALA A 736 17.63 16.01 -32.38
C ALA A 736 17.83 16.55 -30.95
N ILE A 737 18.16 15.68 -29.99
CA ILE A 737 18.49 16.06 -28.61
C ILE A 737 19.91 16.65 -28.52
N GLY A 738 20.70 16.57 -29.60
CA GLY A 738 22.07 17.08 -29.66
C GLY A 738 23.11 16.06 -29.18
N VAL A 739 22.79 14.76 -29.19
CA VAL A 739 23.78 13.71 -28.88
C VAL A 739 24.85 13.72 -29.97
N GLY A 740 26.04 14.21 -29.62
CA GLY A 740 27.17 14.39 -30.54
C GLY A 740 27.48 15.85 -30.90
N GLU A 741 26.67 16.82 -30.47
CA GLU A 741 26.94 18.25 -30.66
C GLU A 741 27.70 18.85 -29.47
N GLN A 742 28.72 19.68 -29.75
CA GLN A 742 29.54 20.33 -28.70
C GLN A 742 28.75 21.39 -27.90
N SER A 743 27.66 21.93 -28.45
CA SER A 743 26.81 22.96 -27.84
C SER A 743 25.72 22.40 -26.93
N ALA A 744 25.44 21.09 -26.98
CA ALA A 744 24.35 20.48 -26.21
C ALA A 744 24.80 20.16 -24.77
N THR A 745 24.02 20.62 -23.77
CA THR A 745 24.32 20.34 -22.36
C THR A 745 23.65 19.05 -21.91
N VAL A 746 24.37 18.25 -21.10
CA VAL A 746 23.84 17.00 -20.50
C VAL A 746 22.58 17.29 -19.66
N ILE A 747 22.56 18.41 -18.93
CA ILE A 747 21.44 18.81 -18.09
C ILE A 747 20.21 19.16 -18.93
N GLY A 748 20.39 19.90 -20.04
CA GLY A 748 19.31 20.23 -20.97
C GLY A 748 18.71 18.97 -21.61
N ALA A 749 19.54 18.07 -22.11
CA ALA A 749 19.11 16.78 -22.66
C ALA A 749 18.37 15.92 -21.62
N THR A 750 18.86 15.89 -20.37
CA THR A 750 18.22 15.17 -19.25
C THR A 750 16.84 15.75 -18.93
N PHE A 751 16.70 17.08 -18.92
CA PHE A 751 15.43 17.74 -18.66
C PHE A 751 14.40 17.48 -19.78
N GLN A 752 14.84 17.51 -21.04
CA GLN A 752 14.00 17.17 -22.19
C GLN A 752 13.51 15.71 -22.12
N TRP A 753 14.38 14.77 -21.76
CA TRP A 753 14.01 13.37 -21.51
C TRP A 753 12.99 13.24 -20.38
N PHE A 754 13.23 13.91 -19.25
CA PHE A 754 12.32 13.90 -18.12
C PHE A 754 10.93 14.41 -18.49
N LEU A 755 10.83 15.56 -19.18
CA LEU A 755 9.54 16.16 -19.54
C LEU A 755 8.75 15.29 -20.52
N ARG A 756 9.44 14.68 -21.49
CA ARG A 756 8.88 13.69 -22.41
C ARG A 756 8.28 12.51 -21.65
N ASP A 757 9.05 11.90 -20.75
CA ASP A 757 8.62 10.68 -20.04
C ASP A 757 7.52 10.99 -19.02
N LEU A 758 7.60 12.12 -18.32
CA LEU A 758 6.56 12.60 -17.42
C LEU A 758 5.22 12.77 -18.15
N THR A 759 5.23 13.40 -19.32
CA THR A 759 4.01 13.61 -20.14
C THR A 759 3.41 12.27 -20.56
N GLY A 760 4.25 11.32 -20.98
CA GLY A 760 3.83 9.96 -21.29
C GLY A 760 3.19 9.26 -20.08
N MET A 761 3.83 9.28 -18.93
CA MET A 761 3.33 8.64 -17.70
C MET A 761 1.97 9.21 -17.28
N ILE A 762 1.80 10.54 -17.26
CA ILE A 762 0.52 11.20 -16.96
C ILE A 762 -0.55 10.79 -17.98
N GLY A 763 -0.19 10.80 -19.25
CA GLY A 763 -1.06 10.38 -20.35
C GLY A 763 -1.57 8.95 -20.22
N GLY A 764 -0.69 8.01 -19.84
CA GLY A 764 -1.05 6.61 -19.63
C GLY A 764 -2.00 6.41 -18.46
N ILE A 765 -1.80 7.14 -17.36
CA ILE A 765 -2.71 7.12 -16.20
C ILE A 765 -4.08 7.65 -16.59
N LEU A 766 -4.14 8.80 -17.28
CA LEU A 766 -5.40 9.40 -17.74
C LEU A 766 -6.15 8.47 -18.72
N PHE A 767 -5.42 7.86 -19.64
CA PHE A 767 -5.99 6.89 -20.58
C PHE A 767 -6.54 5.65 -19.84
N THR A 768 -5.79 5.12 -18.87
CA THR A 768 -6.25 3.98 -18.05
C THR A 768 -7.50 4.35 -17.26
N PHE A 769 -7.55 5.55 -16.68
CA PHE A 769 -8.72 6.05 -15.96
C PHE A 769 -9.96 6.16 -16.87
N TYR A 770 -9.80 6.67 -18.09
CA TYR A 770 -10.91 6.88 -19.02
C TYR A 770 -11.36 5.60 -19.74
N GLN A 771 -10.42 4.74 -20.13
CA GLN A 771 -10.66 3.66 -21.08
C GLN A 771 -10.29 2.27 -20.56
N GLY A 772 -9.56 2.14 -19.45
CA GLY A 772 -8.97 0.87 -19.00
C GLY A 772 -9.98 -0.27 -18.88
N SER A 773 -11.18 0.05 -18.45
CA SER A 773 -12.29 -0.88 -18.27
C SER A 773 -12.90 -1.43 -19.59
N ASN A 774 -12.67 -0.74 -20.70
CA ASN A 774 -13.28 -1.04 -22.01
C ASN A 774 -12.33 -1.84 -22.92
N LEU A 775 -11.07 -2.01 -22.53
CA LEU A 775 -10.03 -2.64 -23.34
C LEU A 775 -10.32 -4.11 -23.63
N ASP A 776 -10.91 -4.84 -22.68
CA ASP A 776 -11.27 -6.26 -22.83
C ASP A 776 -12.42 -6.50 -23.82
N SER A 777 -13.34 -5.52 -23.96
CA SER A 777 -14.56 -5.69 -24.76
C SER A 777 -14.29 -5.87 -26.25
N ASN A 778 -13.26 -5.20 -26.76
CA ASN A 778 -12.90 -5.16 -28.18
C ASN A 778 -11.40 -5.39 -28.36
N ALA A 779 -10.86 -6.47 -27.79
CA ALA A 779 -9.43 -6.74 -27.75
C ALA A 779 -8.76 -6.71 -29.15
N LYS A 780 -9.45 -7.23 -30.18
CA LYS A 780 -8.99 -7.19 -31.58
C LYS A 780 -8.76 -5.76 -32.08
N MET A 781 -9.74 -4.88 -31.88
CA MET A 781 -9.66 -3.47 -32.29
C MET A 781 -8.60 -2.73 -31.50
N TRP A 782 -8.59 -2.87 -30.16
CA TRP A 782 -7.62 -2.19 -29.30
C TRP A 782 -6.19 -2.61 -29.58
N ARG A 783 -5.94 -3.84 -30.05
CA ARG A 783 -4.61 -4.26 -30.48
C ARG A 783 -4.16 -3.50 -31.73
N LEU A 784 -5.01 -3.40 -32.76
CA LEU A 784 -4.69 -2.58 -33.95
C LEU A 784 -4.50 -1.10 -33.59
N VAL A 785 -5.35 -0.55 -32.71
CA VAL A 785 -5.24 0.86 -32.28
C VAL A 785 -3.96 1.10 -31.49
N ALA A 786 -3.57 0.18 -30.59
CA ALA A 786 -2.34 0.30 -29.82
C ALA A 786 -1.11 0.38 -30.73
N ASP A 787 -1.03 -0.48 -31.73
CA ASP A 787 0.10 -0.51 -32.65
C ASP A 787 0.09 0.67 -33.64
N PHE A 788 -1.09 1.16 -34.05
CA PHE A 788 -1.20 2.42 -34.78
C PHE A 788 -0.67 3.61 -33.96
N MET A 789 -0.94 3.65 -32.65
CA MET A 789 -0.41 4.68 -31.75
C MET A 789 1.09 4.53 -31.52
N ASN A 790 1.60 3.31 -31.57
CA ASN A 790 3.04 3.06 -31.51
C ASN A 790 3.74 3.66 -32.74
N ASP A 791 3.14 3.43 -33.91
CA ASP A 791 3.60 3.96 -35.20
C ASP A 791 3.58 5.48 -35.21
N LEU A 792 2.51 6.08 -34.68
CA LEU A 792 2.41 7.53 -34.51
C LEU A 792 3.52 8.06 -33.59
N GLY A 793 3.80 7.36 -32.48
CA GLY A 793 4.89 7.70 -31.57
C GLY A 793 6.25 7.70 -32.28
N MET A 794 6.58 6.61 -32.98
CA MET A 794 7.83 6.49 -33.75
C MET A 794 7.92 7.52 -34.88
N LEU A 795 6.79 7.85 -35.51
CA LEU A 795 6.72 8.90 -36.52
C LEU A 795 7.04 10.26 -35.91
N MET A 796 6.51 10.58 -34.72
CA MET A 796 6.82 11.83 -34.03
C MET A 796 8.32 11.96 -33.71
N ASP A 797 8.99 10.87 -33.29
CA ASP A 797 10.45 10.88 -33.11
C ASP A 797 11.18 11.21 -34.42
N LEU A 798 10.76 10.62 -35.54
CA LEU A 798 11.37 10.85 -36.86
C LEU A 798 11.09 12.25 -37.41
N VAL A 799 9.92 12.82 -37.11
CA VAL A 799 9.52 14.18 -37.49
C VAL A 799 10.19 15.25 -36.62
N SER A 800 10.45 14.95 -35.35
CA SER A 800 10.96 15.91 -34.36
C SER A 800 12.19 16.74 -34.80
N PRO A 801 13.19 16.19 -35.52
CA PRO A 801 14.35 16.97 -35.96
C PRO A 801 14.00 18.02 -37.03
N LEU A 802 12.89 17.85 -37.76
CA LEU A 802 12.46 18.78 -38.81
C LEU A 802 11.86 20.08 -38.25
N PHE A 803 11.48 20.08 -36.97
CA PHE A 803 10.84 21.21 -36.31
C PHE A 803 11.51 21.56 -34.96
N PRO A 804 12.74 22.10 -34.96
CA PRO A 804 13.47 22.40 -33.73
C PRO A 804 12.69 23.32 -32.76
N SER A 805 11.91 24.27 -33.27
CA SER A 805 11.10 25.20 -32.46
C SER A 805 9.92 24.53 -31.74
N ALA A 806 9.41 23.41 -32.27
CA ALA A 806 8.32 22.63 -31.69
C ALA A 806 8.77 21.26 -31.17
N PHE A 807 10.08 21.01 -31.13
CA PHE A 807 10.70 19.71 -30.84
C PHE A 807 10.10 19.05 -29.60
N MET A 808 10.06 19.79 -28.48
CA MET A 808 9.55 19.26 -27.21
C MET A 808 8.07 18.89 -27.27
N LEU A 809 7.24 19.67 -27.97
CA LEU A 809 5.82 19.37 -28.11
C LEU A 809 5.61 18.08 -28.92
N ILE A 810 6.35 17.94 -30.03
CA ILE A 810 6.26 16.76 -30.90
C ILE A 810 6.69 15.50 -30.17
N VAL A 811 7.83 15.55 -29.46
CA VAL A 811 8.36 14.40 -28.70
C VAL A 811 7.47 14.05 -27.50
N CYS A 812 6.86 15.04 -26.85
CA CYS A 812 5.84 14.80 -25.81
C CYS A 812 4.58 14.14 -26.37
N LEU A 813 4.10 14.56 -27.55
CA LEU A 813 3.01 13.87 -28.26
C LEU A 813 3.37 12.43 -28.60
N GLY A 814 4.61 12.19 -29.05
CA GLY A 814 5.11 10.85 -29.34
C GLY A 814 5.12 9.95 -28.09
N SER A 815 5.58 10.50 -26.96
CA SER A 815 5.58 9.81 -25.66
C SER A 815 4.18 9.51 -25.14
N LEU A 816 3.25 10.47 -25.26
CA LEU A 816 1.83 10.28 -24.95
C LEU A 816 1.24 9.13 -25.77
N SER A 817 1.53 9.08 -27.07
CA SER A 817 1.10 8.02 -27.98
C SER A 817 1.61 6.64 -27.55
N ARG A 818 2.91 6.51 -27.22
CA ARG A 818 3.49 5.24 -26.73
C ARG A 818 2.94 4.80 -25.38
N SER A 819 2.66 5.74 -24.49
CA SER A 819 2.07 5.41 -23.20
C SER A 819 0.67 4.80 -23.35
N PHE A 820 -0.13 5.34 -24.27
CA PHE A 820 -1.40 4.73 -24.67
C PHE A 820 -1.20 3.33 -25.26
N THR A 821 -0.24 3.15 -26.18
CA THR A 821 0.13 1.82 -26.69
C THR A 821 0.46 0.85 -25.55
N GLY A 822 1.27 1.25 -24.58
CA GLY A 822 1.68 0.39 -23.46
C GLY A 822 0.50 -0.15 -22.65
N VAL A 823 -0.47 0.71 -22.34
CA VAL A 823 -1.69 0.33 -21.61
C VAL A 823 -2.58 -0.60 -22.45
N ALA A 824 -2.88 -0.23 -23.69
CA ALA A 824 -3.77 -0.99 -24.56
C ALA A 824 -3.16 -2.34 -25.00
N SER A 825 -1.87 -2.36 -25.36
CA SER A 825 -1.14 -3.59 -25.70
C SER A 825 -1.04 -4.53 -24.50
N GLY A 826 -0.75 -4.01 -23.30
CA GLY A 826 -0.72 -4.81 -22.07
C GLY A 826 -2.04 -5.51 -21.75
N ALA A 827 -3.16 -4.78 -21.80
CA ALA A 827 -4.50 -5.33 -21.53
C ALA A 827 -4.93 -6.36 -22.59
N THR A 828 -4.75 -6.02 -23.88
CA THR A 828 -5.13 -6.93 -24.97
C THR A 828 -4.28 -8.20 -25.01
N ARG A 829 -2.98 -8.11 -24.73
CA ARG A 829 -2.10 -9.27 -24.60
C ARG A 829 -2.59 -10.23 -23.51
N ALA A 830 -2.95 -9.72 -22.34
CA ALA A 830 -3.50 -10.56 -21.27
C ALA A 830 -4.79 -11.30 -21.71
N ALA A 831 -5.70 -10.62 -22.42
CA ALA A 831 -6.91 -11.25 -22.96
C ALA A 831 -6.59 -12.34 -24.00
N LEU A 832 -5.60 -12.13 -24.86
CA LEU A 832 -5.16 -13.12 -25.86
C LEU A 832 -4.45 -14.31 -25.23
N THR A 833 -3.57 -14.10 -24.25
CA THR A 833 -2.93 -15.20 -23.51
C THR A 833 -3.97 -16.11 -22.85
N GLN A 834 -5.04 -15.54 -22.29
CA GLN A 834 -6.15 -16.32 -21.72
C GLN A 834 -6.98 -17.04 -22.79
N HIS A 835 -7.10 -16.47 -23.99
CA HIS A 835 -7.75 -17.13 -25.12
C HIS A 835 -6.94 -18.34 -25.60
N PHE A 836 -5.62 -18.19 -25.75
CA PHE A 836 -4.73 -19.26 -26.21
C PHE A 836 -4.62 -20.42 -25.22
N ALA A 837 -4.86 -20.20 -23.93
CA ALA A 837 -4.70 -21.21 -22.88
C ALA A 837 -5.85 -22.23 -22.83
N LEU A 838 -5.67 -23.41 -23.42
CA LEU A 838 -6.67 -24.50 -23.34
C LEU A 838 -6.51 -25.38 -22.09
N GLN A 839 -5.31 -25.46 -21.50
CA GLN A 839 -4.99 -26.39 -20.41
C GLN A 839 -4.56 -25.66 -19.13
N ASN A 840 -5.11 -24.46 -18.89
CA ASN A 840 -4.67 -23.57 -17.79
C ASN A 840 -3.16 -23.24 -17.84
N ASN A 841 -2.60 -23.18 -19.04
CA ASN A 841 -1.19 -22.96 -19.37
C ASN A 841 -0.89 -21.50 -19.74
N ALA A 842 -1.69 -20.53 -19.29
CA ALA A 842 -1.51 -19.11 -19.63
C ALA A 842 -0.13 -18.56 -19.26
N ALA A 843 0.44 -18.98 -18.13
CA ALA A 843 1.78 -18.56 -17.71
C ALA A 843 2.88 -19.12 -18.62
N ASP A 844 2.74 -20.36 -19.11
CA ASP A 844 3.68 -20.97 -20.04
C ASP A 844 3.61 -20.24 -21.39
N ILE A 845 2.40 -20.02 -21.93
CA ILE A 845 2.21 -19.24 -23.16
C ILE A 845 2.87 -17.87 -23.06
N SER A 846 2.65 -17.12 -21.97
CA SER A 846 3.27 -15.82 -21.76
C SER A 846 4.81 -15.88 -21.72
N ALA A 847 5.38 -16.92 -21.12
CA ALA A 847 6.84 -17.11 -21.09
C ALA A 847 7.42 -17.45 -22.48
N LYS A 848 6.71 -18.26 -23.27
CA LYS A 848 7.12 -18.62 -24.63
C LYS A 848 6.98 -17.45 -25.60
N GLU A 849 5.89 -16.69 -25.50
CA GLU A 849 5.69 -15.43 -26.23
C GLU A 849 6.83 -14.44 -25.91
N GLY A 850 7.21 -14.28 -24.64
CA GLY A 850 8.35 -13.44 -24.26
C GLY A 850 9.69 -13.92 -24.87
N SER A 851 9.87 -15.23 -25.05
CA SER A 851 11.06 -15.79 -25.71
C SER A 851 11.05 -15.53 -27.22
N GLN A 852 9.89 -15.64 -27.87
CA GLN A 852 9.69 -15.30 -29.28
C GLN A 852 9.95 -13.81 -29.53
N GLU A 853 9.37 -12.94 -28.68
CA GLU A 853 9.56 -11.49 -28.73
C GLU A 853 11.04 -11.10 -28.55
N THR A 854 11.75 -11.74 -27.61
CA THR A 854 13.19 -11.50 -27.39
C THR A 854 14.01 -11.79 -28.64
N VAL A 855 13.74 -12.89 -29.34
CA VAL A 855 14.44 -13.21 -30.59
C VAL A 855 14.10 -12.21 -31.70
N ALA A 856 12.83 -11.86 -31.86
CA ALA A 856 12.43 -10.82 -32.81
C ALA A 856 13.10 -9.47 -32.51
N THR A 857 13.27 -9.14 -31.22
CA THR A 857 13.98 -7.94 -30.74
C THR A 857 15.45 -7.96 -31.14
N MET A 858 16.16 -9.05 -30.85
CA MET A 858 17.58 -9.20 -31.18
C MET A 858 17.83 -9.11 -32.69
N VAL A 859 17.04 -9.83 -33.49
CA VAL A 859 17.15 -9.82 -34.95
C VAL A 859 16.77 -8.46 -35.53
N GLY A 860 15.67 -7.86 -35.04
CA GLY A 860 15.18 -6.57 -35.50
C GLY A 860 16.15 -5.43 -35.19
N MET A 861 16.76 -5.40 -34.00
CA MET A 861 17.79 -4.42 -33.68
C MET A 861 19.05 -4.60 -34.53
N ALA A 862 19.49 -5.83 -34.79
CA ALA A 862 20.64 -6.10 -35.66
C ALA A 862 20.40 -5.62 -37.10
N ILE A 863 19.24 -5.95 -37.68
CA ILE A 863 18.83 -5.48 -39.02
C ILE A 863 18.65 -3.96 -39.02
N GLY A 864 18.05 -3.39 -37.97
CA GLY A 864 17.86 -1.96 -37.80
C GLY A 864 19.17 -1.18 -37.77
N MET A 865 20.19 -1.68 -37.06
CA MET A 865 21.53 -1.07 -37.04
C MET A 865 22.21 -1.14 -38.41
N LEU A 866 22.10 -2.29 -39.09
CA LEU A 866 22.63 -2.45 -40.44
C LEU A 866 21.96 -1.49 -41.41
N LEU A 867 20.62 -1.40 -41.35
CA LEU A 867 19.83 -0.48 -42.17
C LEU A 867 20.20 0.97 -41.90
N ALA A 868 20.27 1.38 -40.62
CA ALA A 868 20.71 2.71 -40.20
C ALA A 868 22.10 3.08 -40.75
N ARG A 869 23.02 2.10 -40.78
CA ARG A 869 24.37 2.28 -41.34
C ARG A 869 24.35 2.45 -42.86
N ILE A 870 23.52 1.68 -43.58
CA ILE A 870 23.37 1.76 -45.04
C ILE A 870 22.69 3.06 -45.45
N THR A 871 21.70 3.53 -44.70
CA THR A 871 20.95 4.76 -45.00
C THR A 871 21.61 6.04 -44.48
N MET A 872 22.79 5.92 -43.84
CA MET A 872 23.51 7.04 -43.25
C MET A 872 23.83 8.11 -44.32
N GLY A 873 23.46 9.36 -44.08
CA GLY A 873 23.66 10.47 -45.01
C GLY A 873 22.59 10.64 -46.10
N CYS A 874 21.58 9.76 -46.16
CA CYS A 874 20.48 9.81 -47.14
C CYS A 874 19.10 9.89 -46.45
N PRO A 875 18.61 11.08 -46.05
CA PRO A 875 17.34 11.23 -45.33
C PRO A 875 16.13 10.61 -46.05
N LEU A 876 16.07 10.74 -47.38
CA LEU A 876 15.02 10.13 -48.20
C LEU A 876 14.96 8.60 -48.03
N ALA A 877 16.12 7.93 -47.96
CA ALA A 877 16.20 6.49 -47.79
C ALA A 877 15.71 6.05 -46.40
N ILE A 878 15.98 6.84 -45.36
CA ILE A 878 15.45 6.62 -44.00
C ILE A 878 13.92 6.71 -44.01
N TRP A 879 13.36 7.78 -44.61
CA TRP A 879 11.91 7.99 -44.71
C TRP A 879 11.20 6.89 -45.51
N LEU A 880 11.73 6.53 -46.68
CA LEU A 880 11.17 5.45 -47.51
C LEU A 880 11.21 4.10 -46.79
N SER A 881 12.32 3.79 -46.11
CA SER A 881 12.46 2.56 -45.32
C SER A 881 11.47 2.54 -44.17
N PHE A 882 11.37 3.64 -43.40
CA PHE A 882 10.45 3.76 -42.27
C PHE A 882 8.99 3.64 -42.69
N LEU A 883 8.58 4.32 -43.76
CA LEU A 883 7.19 4.27 -44.27
C LEU A 883 6.84 2.89 -44.83
N SER A 884 7.74 2.27 -45.60
CA SER A 884 7.56 0.91 -46.12
C SER A 884 7.40 -0.12 -44.99
N LEU A 885 8.29 -0.06 -43.99
CA LEU A 885 8.22 -0.92 -42.80
C LEU A 885 6.95 -0.66 -41.97
N THR A 886 6.47 0.58 -41.93
CA THR A 886 5.22 0.95 -41.25
C THR A 886 3.99 0.38 -41.95
N LEU A 887 3.93 0.45 -43.28
CA LEU A 887 2.87 -0.18 -44.06
C LEU A 887 2.88 -1.70 -43.88
N PHE A 888 4.06 -2.31 -43.91
CA PHE A 888 4.22 -3.74 -43.63
C PHE A 888 3.78 -4.10 -42.20
N HIS A 889 4.18 -3.30 -41.21
CA HIS A 889 3.80 -3.48 -39.80
C HIS A 889 2.28 -3.47 -39.61
N MET A 890 1.59 -2.47 -40.15
CA MET A 890 0.12 -2.41 -40.09
C MET A 890 -0.57 -3.55 -40.83
N TYR A 891 -0.04 -3.95 -42.00
CA TYR A 891 -0.56 -5.10 -42.72
C TYR A 891 -0.38 -6.41 -41.94
N ALA A 892 0.81 -6.65 -41.37
CA ALA A 892 1.11 -7.83 -40.58
C ALA A 892 0.23 -7.90 -39.32
N ASN A 893 0.03 -6.77 -38.63
CA ASN A 893 -0.83 -6.71 -37.46
C ASN A 893 -2.32 -6.93 -37.82
N TYR A 894 -2.80 -6.32 -38.91
CA TYR A 894 -4.14 -6.60 -39.44
C TYR A 894 -4.34 -8.10 -39.70
N LYS A 895 -3.36 -8.76 -40.33
CA LYS A 895 -3.39 -10.21 -40.55
C LYS A 895 -3.37 -11.00 -39.25
N ALA A 896 -2.53 -10.64 -38.27
CA ALA A 896 -2.47 -11.29 -36.96
C ALA A 896 -3.86 -11.28 -36.30
N VAL A 897 -4.49 -10.11 -36.20
CA VAL A 897 -5.79 -9.97 -35.53
C VAL A 897 -6.92 -10.68 -36.29
N CYS A 898 -6.84 -10.77 -37.62
CA CYS A 898 -7.79 -11.54 -38.43
C CYS A 898 -7.69 -13.06 -38.21
N CYS A 899 -6.54 -13.58 -37.77
CA CYS A 899 -6.37 -15.01 -37.48
C CYS A 899 -7.09 -15.44 -36.20
N LEU A 900 -7.26 -14.53 -35.24
CA LEU A 900 -7.85 -14.82 -33.93
C LEU A 900 -9.34 -15.18 -34.06
N SER A 901 -9.79 -16.21 -33.33
CA SER A 901 -11.19 -16.65 -33.26
C SER A 901 -11.66 -16.65 -31.80
N LEU A 902 -11.88 -15.46 -31.24
CA LEU A 902 -12.21 -15.29 -29.83
C LEU A 902 -13.55 -15.95 -29.47
N THR A 903 -13.56 -16.73 -28.39
CA THR A 903 -14.74 -17.44 -27.86
C THR A 903 -15.59 -16.61 -26.91
N SER A 904 -15.12 -15.42 -26.54
CA SER A 904 -15.83 -14.49 -25.68
C SER A 904 -16.81 -13.63 -26.45
N LEU A 905 -17.99 -13.42 -25.85
CA LEU A 905 -19.06 -12.64 -26.43
C LEU A 905 -18.93 -11.16 -26.06
N ASN A 906 -18.85 -10.32 -27.09
CA ASN A 906 -18.97 -8.87 -27.00
C ASN A 906 -20.27 -8.42 -27.72
N PRO A 907 -20.68 -7.14 -27.62
CA PRO A 907 -21.89 -6.64 -28.26
C PRO A 907 -22.01 -6.98 -29.75
N GLN A 908 -20.91 -6.89 -30.50
CA GLN A 908 -20.88 -7.15 -31.94
C GLN A 908 -21.10 -8.64 -32.27
N ARG A 909 -20.36 -9.55 -31.61
CA ARG A 909 -20.49 -11.00 -31.80
C ARG A 909 -21.86 -11.50 -31.39
N CYS A 910 -22.43 -10.97 -30.30
CA CYS A 910 -23.80 -11.26 -29.90
C CYS A 910 -24.81 -10.87 -30.99
N SER A 911 -24.66 -9.70 -31.61
CA SER A 911 -25.55 -9.25 -32.69
C SER A 911 -25.46 -10.15 -33.92
N ILE A 912 -24.27 -10.57 -34.32
CA ILE A 912 -24.08 -11.45 -35.49
C ILE A 912 -24.69 -12.83 -35.21
N ALA A 913 -24.40 -13.41 -34.04
CA ALA A 913 -24.92 -14.73 -33.64
C ALA A 913 -26.44 -14.75 -33.53
N LEU A 914 -27.04 -13.71 -32.90
CA LEU A 914 -28.49 -13.60 -32.74
C LEU A 914 -29.21 -13.40 -34.08
N GLN A 915 -28.71 -12.49 -34.94
CA GLN A 915 -29.33 -12.23 -36.25
C GLN A 915 -29.36 -13.50 -37.11
N HIS A 916 -28.27 -14.26 -37.11
CA HIS A 916 -28.24 -15.52 -37.85
C HIS A 916 -29.22 -16.54 -37.26
N PHE A 917 -29.28 -16.66 -35.94
CA PHE A 917 -30.21 -17.56 -35.27
C PHE A 917 -31.69 -17.22 -35.54
N ILE A 918 -32.05 -15.93 -35.55
CA ILE A 918 -33.41 -15.51 -35.89
C ILE A 918 -33.77 -15.89 -37.34
N GLN A 919 -32.80 -15.84 -38.27
CA GLN A 919 -33.03 -16.15 -39.68
C GLN A 919 -33.02 -17.65 -40.00
N THR A 920 -32.16 -18.44 -39.36
CA THR A 920 -31.89 -19.85 -39.74
C THR A 920 -32.20 -20.86 -38.65
N GLY A 921 -32.43 -20.44 -37.42
CA GLY A 921 -32.58 -21.31 -36.24
C GLY A 921 -31.27 -21.97 -35.77
N GLN A 922 -30.13 -21.64 -36.38
CA GLN A 922 -28.80 -22.16 -36.04
C GLN A 922 -27.87 -21.06 -35.52
N VAL A 923 -26.87 -21.42 -34.72
CA VAL A 923 -25.90 -20.47 -34.15
C VAL A 923 -24.52 -20.70 -34.76
N LEU A 924 -23.95 -19.65 -35.34
CA LEU A 924 -22.62 -19.67 -35.97
C LEU A 924 -21.51 -19.99 -34.96
N SER A 925 -20.48 -20.69 -35.41
CA SER A 925 -19.28 -20.95 -34.59
C SER A 925 -18.41 -19.68 -34.44
N PRO A 926 -17.54 -19.60 -33.41
CA PRO A 926 -16.59 -18.50 -33.24
C PRO A 926 -15.75 -18.20 -34.49
N GLN A 927 -15.36 -19.25 -35.23
CA GLN A 927 -14.56 -19.14 -36.45
C GLN A 927 -15.33 -18.48 -37.61
N GLN A 928 -16.63 -18.78 -37.73
CA GLN A 928 -17.50 -18.18 -38.73
C GLN A 928 -17.77 -16.71 -38.41
N VAL A 929 -18.09 -16.41 -37.14
CA VAL A 929 -18.34 -15.04 -36.68
C VAL A 929 -17.08 -14.17 -36.78
N SER A 930 -15.89 -14.73 -36.52
CA SER A 930 -14.61 -14.01 -36.66
C SER A 930 -14.36 -13.46 -38.07
N LYS A 931 -14.87 -14.14 -39.12
CA LYS A 931 -14.75 -13.66 -40.50
C LYS A 931 -15.74 -12.54 -40.83
N MET A 932 -16.80 -12.39 -40.03
CA MET A 932 -17.88 -11.42 -40.21
C MET A 932 -17.72 -10.22 -39.27
N GLU A 933 -16.96 -10.35 -38.19
CA GLU A 933 -16.72 -9.24 -37.27
C GLU A 933 -15.74 -8.23 -37.88
N HIS A 934 -16.01 -6.96 -37.62
CA HIS A 934 -15.17 -5.86 -38.06
C HIS A 934 -14.12 -5.55 -37.02
N VAL A 935 -12.88 -5.34 -37.47
CA VAL A 935 -11.72 -5.16 -36.59
C VAL A 935 -11.33 -3.69 -36.40
N LEU A 936 -11.66 -2.82 -37.36
CA LEU A 936 -11.31 -1.40 -37.28
C LEU A 936 -12.30 -0.63 -36.38
N PRO A 937 -11.94 0.55 -35.87
CA PRO A 937 -12.85 1.35 -35.07
C PRO A 937 -13.91 2.05 -35.94
N THR A 938 -15.05 2.36 -35.33
CA THR A 938 -16.27 2.84 -36.02
C THR A 938 -16.12 4.19 -36.74
N TRP A 939 -15.20 5.05 -36.32
CA TRP A 939 -14.90 6.33 -36.99
C TRP A 939 -14.16 6.18 -38.35
N VAL A 940 -13.50 5.05 -38.59
CA VAL A 940 -12.81 4.74 -39.86
C VAL A 940 -13.75 3.96 -40.79
N SER A 941 -14.78 3.30 -40.25
CA SER A 941 -15.71 2.45 -41.01
C SER A 941 -16.73 3.21 -41.87
N SER A 942 -16.76 4.55 -41.86
CA SER A 942 -17.57 5.32 -42.81
C SER A 942 -17.22 5.05 -44.28
N TRP A 943 -16.09 4.39 -44.56
CA TRP A 943 -15.63 4.05 -45.91
C TRP A 943 -15.88 2.58 -46.32
N SER A 944 -16.41 1.74 -45.42
CA SER A 944 -16.78 0.35 -45.75
C SER A 944 -18.26 0.27 -46.13
N LEU A 945 -18.55 0.44 -47.42
CA LEU A 945 -19.82 0.01 -48.00
C LEU A 945 -19.90 -1.54 -47.94
N ARG A 946 -21.05 -2.03 -47.48
CA ARG A 946 -21.48 -3.44 -47.41
C ARG A 946 -20.86 -4.29 -46.29
N SER A 947 -21.52 -4.35 -45.14
CA SER A 947 -22.13 -5.59 -44.63
C SER A 947 -22.83 -5.35 -43.29
N ILE A 948 -24.05 -5.89 -43.16
CA ILE A 948 -24.84 -6.11 -41.92
C ILE A 948 -25.15 -4.85 -41.08
N LYS A 949 -26.43 -4.48 -40.98
CA LYS A 949 -26.90 -3.50 -39.98
C LYS A 949 -26.48 -3.99 -38.57
N LEU A 950 -25.54 -3.28 -37.95
CA LEU A 950 -25.00 -3.62 -36.63
C LEU A 950 -26.02 -3.24 -35.54
N ILE A 951 -26.98 -4.14 -35.28
CA ILE A 951 -28.09 -3.90 -34.34
C ILE A 951 -27.61 -3.56 -32.93
N HIS A 952 -26.45 -4.08 -32.51
CA HIS A 952 -25.87 -3.74 -31.21
C HIS A 952 -25.60 -2.24 -31.00
N THR A 953 -25.42 -1.45 -32.06
CA THR A 953 -25.25 0.02 -31.95
C THR A 953 -26.52 0.73 -31.49
N ARG A 954 -27.67 0.07 -31.62
CA ARG A 954 -28.97 0.53 -31.13
C ARG A 954 -29.25 0.08 -29.70
N VAL A 955 -28.33 -0.60 -29.02
CA VAL A 955 -28.51 -1.07 -27.64
C VAL A 955 -27.49 -0.39 -26.73
N ARG A 956 -27.97 0.19 -25.63
CA ARG A 956 -27.11 0.75 -24.57
C ARG A 956 -27.40 0.09 -23.24
N LEU A 957 -26.36 -0.50 -22.66
CA LEU A 957 -26.43 -1.25 -21.40
C LEU A 957 -26.06 -0.34 -20.23
N GLY A 958 -26.94 -0.24 -19.22
CA GLY A 958 -26.68 0.47 -17.98
C GLY A 958 -26.66 1.99 -18.13
N GLU A 959 -27.76 2.57 -18.61
CA GLU A 959 -27.92 4.02 -18.75
C GLU A 959 -28.17 4.74 -17.41
N ARG A 960 -27.69 5.97 -17.30
CA ARG A 960 -27.83 6.77 -16.08
C ARG A 960 -29.24 7.36 -16.00
N ILE A 961 -30.02 6.98 -14.98
CA ILE A 961 -31.40 7.49 -14.80
C ILE A 961 -31.44 9.02 -14.73
N SER A 962 -30.44 9.68 -14.12
CA SER A 962 -30.37 11.13 -14.04
C SER A 962 -30.17 11.82 -15.40
N SER A 963 -29.87 11.07 -16.47
CA SER A 963 -29.74 11.60 -17.83
C SER A 963 -31.06 11.59 -18.62
N LEU A 964 -32.13 11.05 -18.03
CA LEU A 964 -33.45 10.93 -18.64
C LEU A 964 -34.26 12.22 -18.46
N HIS A 965 -35.04 12.56 -19.48
CA HIS A 965 -35.99 13.67 -19.39
C HIS A 965 -37.19 13.30 -18.50
N HIS A 966 -37.92 14.31 -18.04
CA HIS A 966 -39.03 14.13 -17.10
C HIS A 966 -40.14 13.19 -17.63
N SER A 967 -40.44 13.23 -18.93
CA SER A 967 -41.40 12.34 -19.58
C SER A 967 -40.92 10.88 -19.60
N GLU A 968 -39.65 10.65 -19.97
CA GLU A 968 -38.99 9.34 -19.99
C GLU A 968 -38.93 8.72 -18.58
N MET A 969 -38.69 9.56 -17.56
CA MET A 969 -38.65 9.12 -16.16
C MET A 969 -40.03 8.70 -15.65
N LYS A 970 -41.10 9.37 -16.09
CA LYS A 970 -42.48 9.01 -15.72
C LYS A 970 -42.89 7.68 -16.33
N GLU A 971 -42.55 7.44 -17.59
CA GLU A 971 -42.74 6.15 -18.27
C GLU A 971 -41.98 5.02 -17.54
N LEU A 972 -40.73 5.28 -17.15
CA LEU A 972 -39.94 4.33 -16.38
C LEU A 972 -40.55 4.01 -15.01
N LEU A 973 -41.08 5.01 -14.31
CA LEU A 973 -41.77 4.82 -13.03
C LEU A 973 -43.07 4.00 -13.18
N GLN A 974 -43.80 4.18 -14.29
CA GLN A 974 -44.96 3.35 -14.60
C GLN A 974 -44.57 1.89 -14.87
N LEU A 975 -43.51 1.67 -15.65
CA LEU A 975 -42.96 0.33 -15.92
C LEU A 975 -42.43 -0.35 -14.66
N ALA A 976 -41.78 0.40 -13.77
CA ALA A 976 -41.29 -0.08 -12.48
C ALA A 976 -42.43 -0.36 -11.48
N GLY A 977 -43.52 0.41 -11.52
CA GLY A 977 -44.69 0.22 -10.68
C GLY A 977 -45.56 -0.97 -11.09
N ALA A 978 -45.66 -1.27 -12.40
CA ALA A 978 -46.41 -2.41 -12.92
C ALA A 978 -45.74 -3.76 -12.61
N ASN A 979 -44.41 -3.78 -12.50
CA ASN A 979 -43.63 -4.99 -12.31
C ASN A 979 -43.09 -5.07 -10.87
N SER A 980 -43.73 -5.90 -10.05
CA SER A 980 -43.31 -6.24 -8.67
C SER A 980 -41.82 -6.61 -8.57
N ASN A 981 -41.26 -6.57 -7.35
CA ASN A 981 -39.86 -6.81 -6.93
C ASN A 981 -39.09 -8.02 -7.54
N LYS A 982 -39.65 -8.77 -8.48
CA LYS A 982 -39.05 -9.91 -9.19
C LYS A 982 -38.19 -9.52 -10.40
N VAL A 983 -38.48 -8.42 -11.10
CA VAL A 983 -37.77 -8.07 -12.35
C VAL A 983 -36.41 -7.42 -12.05
N LYS A 984 -35.34 -7.95 -12.67
CA LYS A 984 -33.93 -7.54 -12.46
C LYS A 984 -33.44 -6.48 -13.46
N TYR A 985 -34.18 -6.18 -14.52
CA TYR A 985 -33.84 -5.18 -15.52
C TYR A 985 -35.09 -4.60 -16.22
N LEU A 986 -35.00 -3.38 -16.71
CA LEU A 986 -36.05 -2.70 -17.48
C LEU A 986 -35.52 -2.30 -18.86
N LEU A 987 -36.38 -2.34 -19.87
CA LEU A 987 -36.09 -1.88 -21.22
C LEU A 987 -36.91 -0.63 -21.52
N MET A 988 -36.27 0.36 -22.12
CA MET A 988 -36.90 1.62 -22.54
C MET A 988 -36.32 2.04 -23.88
N GLU A 989 -37.15 2.62 -24.75
CA GLU A 989 -36.70 3.13 -26.04
C GLU A 989 -36.51 4.65 -26.00
N ARG A 990 -35.36 5.12 -26.51
CA ARG A 990 -35.02 6.52 -26.64
C ARG A 990 -34.47 6.80 -28.03
N LYS A 991 -35.16 7.59 -28.84
CA LYS A 991 -34.72 8.00 -30.19
C LYS A 991 -34.22 6.80 -31.03
N SER A 992 -34.99 5.69 -31.04
CA SER A 992 -34.66 4.44 -31.75
C SER A 992 -33.49 3.61 -31.18
N ILE A 993 -32.98 3.97 -29.99
CA ILE A 993 -31.99 3.24 -29.20
C ILE A 993 -32.71 2.59 -28.02
N ILE A 994 -32.48 1.31 -27.77
CA ILE A 994 -33.01 0.59 -26.61
C ILE A 994 -32.00 0.69 -25.47
N CYS A 995 -32.43 1.37 -24.41
CA CYS A 995 -31.71 1.56 -23.18
C CYS A 995 -32.11 0.48 -22.18
N VAL A 996 -31.11 -0.20 -21.61
CA VAL A 996 -31.29 -1.22 -20.58
C VAL A 996 -30.94 -0.62 -19.23
N ILE A 997 -31.86 -0.70 -18.29
CA ILE A 997 -31.66 -0.22 -16.91
C ILE A 997 -31.63 -1.44 -15.99
N VAL A 998 -30.46 -1.65 -15.37
CA VAL A 998 -30.16 -2.85 -14.60
C VAL A 998 -30.34 -2.58 -13.12
N ARG A 999 -30.92 -3.53 -12.38
CA ARG A 999 -31.10 -3.41 -10.93
C ARG A 999 -29.78 -3.60 -10.17
N LYS A 1000 -29.63 -3.00 -8.99
CA LYS A 1000 -28.39 -3.07 -8.19
C LYS A 1000 -27.89 -4.50 -7.91
N ASP A 1001 -28.81 -5.43 -7.69
CA ASP A 1001 -28.59 -6.84 -7.31
C ASP A 1001 -28.63 -7.82 -8.50
N ALA A 1002 -28.52 -7.32 -9.74
CA ALA A 1002 -28.45 -8.16 -10.93
C ALA A 1002 -27.09 -8.88 -11.06
N THR A 1003 -27.15 -10.16 -11.42
CA THR A 1003 -26.00 -11.04 -11.68
C THR A 1003 -25.48 -10.89 -13.12
N ALA A 1004 -24.35 -11.50 -13.45
CA ALA A 1004 -23.81 -11.50 -14.81
C ALA A 1004 -24.78 -12.13 -15.83
N ASN A 1005 -25.52 -13.17 -15.43
CA ASN A 1005 -26.54 -13.82 -16.25
C ASN A 1005 -27.73 -12.89 -16.50
N ASP A 1006 -28.18 -12.13 -15.49
CA ASP A 1006 -29.27 -11.16 -15.64
C ASP A 1006 -28.88 -10.06 -16.64
N ILE A 1007 -27.63 -9.58 -16.56
CA ILE A 1007 -27.09 -8.60 -17.49
C ILE A 1007 -27.02 -9.18 -18.90
N PHE A 1008 -26.53 -10.40 -19.04
CA PHE A 1008 -26.45 -11.12 -20.31
C PHE A 1008 -27.83 -11.30 -20.96
N GLN A 1009 -28.82 -11.75 -20.18
CA GLN A 1009 -30.20 -11.90 -20.61
C GLN A 1009 -30.84 -10.56 -21.00
N SER A 1010 -30.62 -9.52 -20.20
CA SER A 1010 -31.14 -8.17 -20.49
C SER A 1010 -30.60 -7.61 -21.81
N PHE A 1011 -29.35 -7.91 -22.13
CA PHE A 1011 -28.71 -7.49 -23.38
C PHE A 1011 -29.29 -8.20 -24.59
N PHE A 1012 -29.53 -9.52 -24.51
CA PHE A 1012 -30.21 -10.24 -25.59
C PHE A 1012 -31.66 -9.81 -25.76
N HIS A 1013 -32.39 -9.58 -24.67
CA HIS A 1013 -33.75 -9.03 -24.75
C HIS A 1013 -33.75 -7.68 -25.48
N ALA A 1014 -32.81 -6.80 -25.15
CA ALA A 1014 -32.65 -5.53 -25.86
C ALA A 1014 -32.28 -5.69 -27.34
N LEU A 1015 -31.42 -6.66 -27.69
CA LEU A 1015 -31.06 -6.93 -29.08
C LEU A 1015 -32.26 -7.47 -29.90
N VAL A 1016 -33.08 -8.33 -29.29
CA VAL A 1016 -34.32 -8.85 -29.93
C VAL A 1016 -35.31 -7.71 -30.14
N ALA A 1017 -35.53 -6.88 -29.11
CA ALA A 1017 -36.36 -5.68 -29.24
C ALA A 1017 -35.83 -4.74 -30.34
N ALA A 1018 -34.49 -4.64 -30.51
CA ALA A 1018 -33.88 -3.82 -31.55
C ALA A 1018 -34.02 -4.43 -32.96
N TYR A 1019 -34.27 -5.74 -33.06
CA TYR A 1019 -34.51 -6.46 -34.30
C TYR A 1019 -35.97 -6.31 -34.78
N VAL A 1020 -36.94 -6.25 -33.86
CA VAL A 1020 -38.37 -6.14 -34.18
C VAL A 1020 -38.66 -4.80 -34.88
N PRO A 1021 -39.22 -4.82 -36.10
CA PRO A 1021 -39.41 -3.61 -36.91
C PRO A 1021 -40.56 -2.73 -36.39
N ASP A 1022 -41.67 -3.32 -35.96
CA ASP A 1022 -42.83 -2.58 -35.45
C ASP A 1022 -42.54 -1.98 -34.06
N GLN A 1023 -42.88 -0.70 -33.87
CA GLN A 1023 -42.71 0.00 -32.59
C GLN A 1023 -43.83 -0.33 -31.60
N ALA A 1024 -45.06 -0.57 -32.07
CA ALA A 1024 -46.22 -0.76 -31.19
C ALA A 1024 -46.21 -2.15 -30.51
N SER A 1025 -45.76 -3.19 -31.22
CA SER A 1025 -45.71 -4.57 -30.71
C SER A 1025 -44.35 -4.95 -30.10
N ARG A 1026 -43.34 -4.06 -30.18
CA ARG A 1026 -41.93 -4.36 -29.87
C ARG A 1026 -41.71 -5.07 -28.53
N HIS A 1027 -42.27 -4.51 -27.46
CA HIS A 1027 -42.11 -5.05 -26.11
C HIS A 1027 -42.78 -6.41 -25.93
N LEU A 1028 -43.95 -6.62 -26.56
CA LEU A 1028 -44.72 -7.87 -26.45
C LEU A 1028 -44.07 -8.98 -27.29
N GLU A 1029 -43.67 -8.66 -28.52
CA GLU A 1029 -42.99 -9.59 -29.42
C GLU A 1029 -41.60 -9.97 -28.90
N SER A 1030 -40.83 -9.00 -28.37
CA SER A 1030 -39.52 -9.29 -27.80
C SER A 1030 -39.62 -10.19 -26.57
N LEU A 1031 -40.60 -9.96 -25.70
CA LEU A 1031 -40.84 -10.81 -24.53
C LEU A 1031 -41.27 -12.21 -24.94
N SER A 1032 -42.22 -12.32 -25.88
CA SER A 1032 -42.67 -13.62 -26.40
C SER A 1032 -41.53 -14.42 -27.04
N TRP A 1033 -40.63 -13.75 -27.76
CA TRP A 1033 -39.45 -14.40 -28.31
C TRP A 1033 -38.50 -14.88 -27.21
N MET A 1034 -38.25 -14.06 -26.19
CA MET A 1034 -37.39 -14.43 -25.06
C MET A 1034 -37.94 -15.66 -24.34
N ASP A 1035 -39.24 -15.72 -24.07
CA ASP A 1035 -39.86 -16.86 -23.39
C ASP A 1035 -39.80 -18.16 -24.22
N LYS A 1036 -39.90 -18.05 -25.56
CA LYS A 1036 -39.98 -19.21 -26.45
C LYS A 1036 -38.62 -19.72 -26.93
N HIS A 1037 -37.64 -18.83 -27.11
CA HIS A 1037 -36.41 -19.14 -27.86
C HIS A 1037 -35.11 -18.89 -27.09
N TYR A 1038 -35.12 -18.15 -25.98
CA TYR A 1038 -33.88 -17.77 -25.30
C TYR A 1038 -33.08 -18.99 -24.79
N GLU A 1039 -33.72 -19.93 -24.12
CA GLU A 1039 -33.04 -21.12 -23.58
C GLU A 1039 -32.46 -22.01 -24.69
N ASP A 1040 -33.20 -22.23 -25.79
CA ASP A 1040 -32.71 -22.96 -26.98
C ASP A 1040 -31.51 -22.23 -27.62
N PHE A 1041 -31.58 -20.92 -27.73
CA PHE A 1041 -30.50 -20.09 -28.26
C PHE A 1041 -29.24 -20.17 -27.40
N ILE A 1042 -29.36 -20.04 -26.07
CA ILE A 1042 -28.22 -20.16 -25.14
C ILE A 1042 -27.62 -21.56 -25.17
N GLN A 1043 -28.44 -22.60 -25.25
CA GLN A 1043 -27.97 -23.98 -25.37
C GLN A 1043 -27.19 -24.18 -26.68
N LYS A 1044 -27.72 -23.70 -27.81
CA LYS A 1044 -27.03 -23.75 -29.12
C LYS A 1044 -25.76 -22.92 -29.14
N LEU A 1045 -25.71 -21.74 -28.50
CA LEU A 1045 -24.48 -20.96 -28.31
C LEU A 1045 -23.40 -21.77 -27.61
N LYS A 1046 -23.75 -22.44 -26.50
CA LYS A 1046 -22.82 -23.30 -25.76
C LYS A 1046 -22.34 -24.49 -26.61
N LEU A 1047 -23.25 -25.13 -27.34
CA LEU A 1047 -22.92 -26.25 -28.24
C LEU A 1047 -22.00 -25.83 -29.40
N SER A 1048 -22.14 -24.60 -29.91
CA SER A 1048 -21.26 -24.04 -30.94
C SER A 1048 -19.90 -23.55 -30.41
N GLY A 1049 -19.62 -23.68 -29.10
CA GLY A 1049 -18.32 -23.38 -28.49
C GLY A 1049 -18.15 -21.97 -27.91
N TRP A 1050 -19.24 -21.23 -27.69
CA TRP A 1050 -19.19 -19.89 -27.10
C TRP A 1050 -19.15 -19.91 -25.56
N LYS A 1051 -18.34 -19.02 -24.97
CA LYS A 1051 -18.38 -18.76 -23.51
C LYS A 1051 -19.54 -17.83 -23.19
N THR A 1052 -20.43 -18.26 -22.28
CA THR A 1052 -21.68 -17.57 -21.93
C THR A 1052 -21.71 -17.08 -20.48
N ASP A 1053 -20.57 -17.14 -19.78
CA ASP A 1053 -20.47 -16.79 -18.35
C ASP A 1053 -20.64 -15.28 -18.09
N ARG A 1054 -20.25 -14.44 -19.06
CA ARG A 1054 -20.32 -12.99 -18.96
C ARG A 1054 -20.29 -12.33 -20.35
N LEU A 1055 -21.01 -11.22 -20.50
CA LEU A 1055 -20.86 -10.29 -21.62
C LEU A 1055 -19.64 -9.38 -21.40
N LEU A 1056 -18.73 -9.30 -22.38
CA LEU A 1056 -17.66 -8.32 -22.38
C LEU A 1056 -18.18 -6.98 -22.91
N SER A 1057 -18.80 -6.18 -22.04
CA SER A 1057 -19.31 -4.84 -22.37
C SER A 1057 -18.37 -3.72 -21.87
N PRO A 1058 -18.39 -2.54 -22.51
CA PRO A 1058 -17.87 -1.31 -21.92
C PRO A 1058 -18.49 -1.04 -20.54
N SER A 1059 -17.72 -0.39 -19.69
CA SER A 1059 -17.63 -0.65 -18.25
C SER A 1059 -18.52 0.13 -17.30
N VAL A 1060 -19.11 1.24 -17.72
CA VAL A 1060 -19.98 1.99 -16.83
C VAL A 1060 -21.41 1.51 -17.06
N CYS A 1061 -21.72 0.32 -16.56
CA CYS A 1061 -23.10 -0.11 -16.43
C CYS A 1061 -23.68 0.53 -15.17
N TRP A 1062 -24.29 1.71 -15.32
CA TRP A 1062 -25.04 2.33 -14.23
C TRP A 1062 -26.14 1.36 -13.78
N ARG A 1063 -26.20 1.12 -12.47
CA ARG A 1063 -27.24 0.29 -11.85
C ARG A 1063 -28.19 1.20 -11.08
N ALA A 1064 -29.46 0.86 -11.13
CA ALA A 1064 -30.51 1.56 -10.41
C ALA A 1064 -31.13 0.67 -9.33
N ASN A 1065 -31.72 1.30 -8.32
CA ASN A 1065 -32.53 0.62 -7.33
C ASN A 1065 -33.94 1.20 -7.38
N TRP A 1066 -34.94 0.35 -7.48
CA TRP A 1066 -36.34 0.74 -7.38
C TRP A 1066 -37.01 -0.18 -6.37
N VAL A 1067 -37.77 0.43 -5.45
CA VAL A 1067 -38.51 -0.27 -4.38
C VAL A 1067 -39.95 0.20 -4.49
N CYS A 1068 -40.88 -0.76 -4.59
CA CYS A 1068 -42.30 -0.48 -4.51
C CYS A 1068 -42.71 -0.60 -3.04
N SER A 1069 -42.67 0.51 -2.29
CA SER A 1069 -43.23 0.53 -0.93
C SER A 1069 -44.74 0.77 -1.01
N PRO A 1070 -45.57 0.00 -0.26
CA PRO A 1070 -46.93 0.46 0.00
C PRO A 1070 -46.84 1.82 0.71
N ARG A 1071 -47.70 2.76 0.33
CA ARG A 1071 -47.81 4.07 1.01
C ARG A 1071 -48.17 3.80 2.46
N ASP A 1072 -47.18 3.74 3.34
CA ASP A 1072 -47.21 4.03 4.78
C ASP A 1072 -46.01 3.34 5.44
N GLU A 1073 -44.82 3.89 5.22
CA GLU A 1073 -43.74 3.79 6.21
C GLU A 1073 -42.80 4.97 5.95
N LYS A 1074 -42.69 5.86 6.92
CA LYS A 1074 -41.77 7.00 6.90
C LYS A 1074 -40.35 6.45 6.76
N ILE A 1075 -39.66 6.88 5.71
CA ILE A 1075 -38.26 6.54 5.45
C ILE A 1075 -37.42 7.73 5.94
N ASP A 1076 -36.61 7.47 6.98
CA ASP A 1076 -35.50 8.32 7.46
C ASP A 1076 -34.31 8.34 6.48
#